data_AF-A0A803P0L1-F1
#
_entry.id   AF-A0A803P0L1-F1
#
_cell.length_a   1.000
_cell.length_b   1.000
_cell.length_c   1.000
_cell.angle_alpha   90.00
_cell.angle_beta   90.00
_cell.angle_gamma   90.00
#
_symmetry.space_group_name_H-M   'P 1'
#
loop_
_entity.id
_entity.type
_entity.pdbx_description
1 polymer ?
#
loop_
_entity_poly.entity_id
_entity_poly.type
_entity_poly.pdbx_seq_one_letter_code
_entity_poly.pdbx_strand_id
1 'polypeptide(L)'
;MEKDMVSALPKEEEEVKGVGGGLIERETEEDDTVKSQGVKESRLNSGSGCNCNATKLKSTSVAVRERDYFQSGHPKKKLTRQERVELGRLFQGAVSSYDWDLAQSLISLADPQALNDALCITLDSIWFLTTQQELDGVTTLIHNIIANGAYDFTRAALRTSFLASCVSACHSRTMTPAATVTIMAQRLHERLHECNGDEILKAEAGAKFQKFTEWALKCIDCHSRCRENNTDRVGHSSAVEIQLQLSAFKTFLDLAGNQLIGKDFTEAFDAACFPLTLFSSSFDPSWASGISATAIHGLLGMLVEGGADNVSQCFLEASRFGSTELVRILLQIAQRNSLDIDVDLALGFASHYCKIGTMECLVEEGNAIAFLGPLMRAAERGCMQVVEWFMKRGCRDMELCLALTAATSSSQVDVAAFLLPHVPQHVLEALSTEILKAAGERSGGSLDGVAFLLRSDFLGDPTATYAVADAIARSDDEAVAPELKCFLREHWSEAAFVDGLRLGQEHYMNIVRILKWSGCPICLRDLPPPLRVTIAYLPLYRECVEAGGCLLSQRLRGQLVEAVRRLDGRVLKEEYSKKHSISVLGEPWLPDPSNPFVASSHPALATATVAGLMSLDNGGWDVEIIEDLFEVRDQLLIKSIPLQALSATDQISWAKEVSGIYSVKSAYGLLQQDKGLWYDDQTSQFWNKLWSLKVPPKVANLLWRACTECLPTLVHLRIKKVVSCVLCPLCQAEEETTMHSLVTCNLVQHCWNRVGIGTNVAPGTTFLQWCTSSFLRSDGEQKCILAAVCWAIWGARNNLVWQHKVFNPNNVVVFATKYLEQWRNARKSNLDSSWSELQMGDGNEHWTPPTENSLKVNVDAALFNGGNSYGIGMVARNNDVRLEEEDEDDAVGMKAKIIRTPRMAMGRSRSMNGGGGRGGSIKGRMSNEAVRHSSNSNDSKLK
;
A
#
# COMPACT_ATOMS: atom_id res chain seq x y z
N MET A 1 -20.58 14.27 -18.26
CA MET A 1 -19.81 14.84 -17.13
C MET A 1 -18.86 15.96 -17.53
N GLU A 2 -17.76 15.76 -18.28
CA GLU A 2 -16.84 16.87 -18.63
C GLU A 2 -17.49 17.89 -19.59
N LYS A 3 -18.18 17.41 -20.64
CA LYS A 3 -18.98 18.27 -21.53
C LYS A 3 -20.16 18.91 -20.81
N ASP A 4 -20.78 18.19 -19.89
CA ASP A 4 -21.92 18.68 -19.10
C ASP A 4 -21.47 19.69 -18.03
N MET A 5 -20.28 19.54 -17.44
CA MET A 5 -19.64 20.54 -16.57
C MET A 5 -19.31 21.80 -17.36
N VAL A 6 -18.71 21.66 -18.55
CA VAL A 6 -18.38 22.80 -19.42
C VAL A 6 -19.65 23.47 -19.97
N SER A 7 -20.78 22.75 -20.09
CA SER A 7 -22.06 23.30 -20.54
C SER A 7 -22.98 23.82 -19.43
N ALA A 8 -22.94 23.23 -18.23
CA ALA A 8 -23.70 23.62 -17.04
C ALA A 8 -23.02 24.78 -16.31
N LEU A 9 -21.70 24.96 -16.49
CA LEU A 9 -21.04 26.22 -16.18
C LEU A 9 -21.39 27.21 -17.30
N PRO A 10 -21.91 28.41 -16.96
CA PRO A 10 -22.33 29.42 -17.93
C PRO A 10 -21.28 29.61 -19.04
N LYS A 11 -21.69 29.45 -20.31
CA LYS A 11 -20.83 29.34 -21.50
C LYS A 11 -20.04 30.62 -21.88
N GLU A 12 -19.98 31.64 -21.04
CA GLU A 12 -19.36 32.92 -21.40
C GLU A 12 -18.16 33.25 -20.51
N GLU A 13 -17.01 32.68 -20.90
CA GLU A 13 -15.69 33.04 -20.38
C GLU A 13 -15.31 34.52 -20.65
N GLU A 14 -16.01 35.22 -21.53
CA GLU A 14 -15.69 36.61 -21.88
C GLU A 14 -16.38 37.66 -21.00
N GLU A 15 -17.46 37.34 -20.27
CA GLU A 15 -18.17 38.30 -19.40
C GLU A 15 -17.97 38.08 -17.89
N VAL A 16 -17.28 37.01 -17.45
CA VAL A 16 -16.70 37.00 -16.09
C VAL A 16 -15.61 38.08 -15.99
N LYS A 17 -14.90 38.40 -17.07
CA LYS A 17 -14.07 39.63 -17.16
C LYS A 17 -14.91 40.91 -17.35
N GLY A 18 -16.20 40.79 -17.59
CA GLY A 18 -17.10 41.85 -18.01
C GLY A 18 -17.80 42.57 -16.88
N VAL A 19 -18.21 41.89 -15.80
CA VAL A 19 -18.96 42.54 -14.69
C VAL A 19 -18.52 42.05 -13.29
N GLY A 20 -17.77 40.95 -13.17
CA GLY A 20 -17.24 40.47 -11.88
C GLY A 20 -15.71 40.50 -11.72
N GLY A 21 -14.96 40.24 -12.79
CA GLY A 21 -13.50 40.05 -12.77
C GLY A 21 -12.69 41.31 -13.13
N GLY A 22 -13.26 42.26 -13.86
CA GLY A 22 -12.59 43.55 -14.15
C GLY A 22 -12.58 44.54 -12.99
N LEU A 23 -13.06 44.12 -11.82
CA LEU A 23 -13.39 44.97 -10.67
C LEU A 23 -12.37 44.85 -9.52
N ILE A 24 -11.31 44.05 -9.66
CA ILE A 24 -10.39 43.72 -8.55
C ILE A 24 -8.89 43.92 -8.89
N GLU A 25 -8.50 44.14 -10.14
CA GLU A 25 -7.07 44.35 -10.51
C GLU A 25 -6.60 45.83 -10.52
N ARG A 26 -7.27 46.76 -9.82
CA ARG A 26 -6.77 48.15 -9.72
C ARG A 26 -6.90 48.73 -8.32
N GLU A 27 -6.29 48.07 -7.34
CA GLU A 27 -5.91 48.71 -6.08
C GLU A 27 -4.58 48.14 -5.58
N THR A 28 -3.51 48.22 -6.38
CA THR A 28 -2.11 48.27 -5.90
C THR A 28 -1.19 48.66 -7.05
N GLU A 29 -0.18 49.48 -6.74
CA GLU A 29 0.87 50.02 -7.62
C GLU A 29 0.57 51.37 -8.31
N GLU A 30 0.54 52.44 -7.50
CA GLU A 30 1.20 53.68 -7.88
C GLU A 30 2.33 53.95 -6.87
N ASP A 31 3.55 53.75 -7.36
CA ASP A 31 4.82 53.97 -6.70
C ASP A 31 5.21 55.43 -6.94
N ASP A 32 5.20 56.26 -5.89
CA ASP A 32 5.72 57.62 -5.94
C ASP A 32 6.58 57.90 -4.69
N THR A 33 7.85 57.56 -4.81
CA THR A 33 8.91 57.96 -3.88
C THR A 33 9.27 59.44 -4.04
N VAL A 34 8.85 60.32 -3.12
CA VAL A 34 9.60 61.55 -2.78
C VAL A 34 9.51 61.90 -1.29
N LYS A 35 10.63 61.64 -0.60
CA LYS A 35 11.26 62.38 0.51
C LYS A 35 10.42 63.23 1.49
N SER A 36 10.64 62.90 2.76
CA SER A 36 11.14 63.75 3.86
C SER A 36 10.20 64.05 5.04
N GLN A 37 10.66 63.55 6.20
CA GLN A 37 10.69 64.16 7.53
C GLN A 37 9.42 64.81 8.11
N GLY A 38 8.96 64.27 9.25
CA GLY A 38 8.44 65.13 10.30
C GLY A 38 7.40 64.53 11.25
N VAL A 39 7.91 64.05 12.40
CA VAL A 39 7.33 64.26 13.75
C VAL A 39 6.01 63.55 14.12
N LYS A 40 6.14 62.76 15.21
CA LYS A 40 5.11 62.22 16.10
C LYS A 40 4.11 63.28 16.56
N GLU A 41 2.82 62.94 16.63
CA GLU A 41 2.10 62.98 17.92
C GLU A 41 0.70 62.33 17.85
N SER A 42 0.46 61.51 18.86
CA SER A 42 -0.78 60.86 19.25
C SER A 42 -1.83 61.84 19.77
N ARG A 43 -3.12 61.63 19.44
CA ARG A 43 -4.24 61.83 20.39
C ARG A 43 -5.53 61.14 19.90
N LEU A 44 -5.99 60.20 20.72
CA LEU A 44 -7.36 59.69 20.79
C LEU A 44 -8.29 60.80 21.30
N ASN A 45 -9.45 61.04 20.65
CA ASN A 45 -10.75 60.69 21.23
C ASN A 45 -11.94 60.98 20.28
N SER A 46 -12.77 59.94 20.12
CA SER A 46 -14.26 59.92 20.12
C SER A 46 -15.08 60.90 19.25
N GLY A 47 -15.89 60.30 18.37
CA GLY A 47 -17.31 60.64 18.21
C GLY A 47 -17.70 61.57 17.08
N SER A 48 -17.95 61.03 15.88
CA SER A 48 -18.93 61.59 14.94
C SER A 48 -19.34 60.52 13.93
N GLY A 49 -20.63 60.35 13.74
CA GLY A 49 -21.24 59.34 12.88
C GLY A 49 -20.77 59.41 11.42
N CYS A 50 -20.69 58.24 10.80
CA CYS A 50 -20.43 58.08 9.38
C CYS A 50 -21.65 58.56 8.60
N ASN A 51 -21.70 59.85 8.29
CA ASN A 51 -22.59 60.42 7.29
C ASN A 51 -21.73 61.01 6.17
N CYS A 52 -21.06 60.14 5.44
CA CYS A 52 -20.27 60.52 4.28
C CYS A 52 -20.30 59.38 3.26
N ASN A 53 -21.26 59.45 2.31
CA ASN A 53 -21.07 59.15 0.88
C ASN A 53 -22.37 59.11 0.05
N ALA A 54 -23.56 59.12 0.66
CA ALA A 54 -24.83 59.12 -0.10
C ALA A 54 -25.09 60.41 -0.93
N THR A 55 -24.57 61.56 -0.48
CA THR A 55 -24.81 62.85 -1.15
C THR A 55 -23.83 63.16 -2.29
N LYS A 56 -22.64 62.53 -2.31
CA LYS A 56 -21.62 62.78 -3.34
C LYS A 56 -21.83 61.93 -4.61
N LEU A 57 -22.59 60.84 -4.50
CA LEU A 57 -22.98 59.97 -5.63
C LEU A 57 -24.22 60.46 -6.37
N LYS A 58 -25.17 61.13 -5.69
CA LYS A 58 -26.30 61.81 -6.34
C LYS A 58 -25.86 62.97 -7.26
N SER A 59 -24.74 63.63 -6.95
CA SER A 59 -24.27 64.80 -7.71
C SER A 59 -23.44 64.46 -8.95
N THR A 60 -22.90 63.24 -9.06
CA THR A 60 -21.90 62.92 -10.09
C THR A 60 -22.47 62.08 -11.23
N SER A 61 -23.54 61.30 -11.00
CA SER A 61 -24.26 60.56 -12.07
C SER A 61 -25.42 61.36 -12.71
N VAL A 62 -26.02 62.29 -11.98
CA VAL A 62 -27.09 63.18 -12.51
C VAL A 62 -26.50 64.18 -13.53
N ALA A 63 -25.22 64.54 -13.42
CA ALA A 63 -24.58 65.50 -14.31
C ALA A 63 -24.25 64.96 -15.73
N VAL A 64 -24.32 63.64 -15.96
CA VAL A 64 -23.92 63.03 -17.25
C VAL A 64 -25.11 62.75 -18.19
N ARG A 65 -26.37 62.83 -17.73
CA ARG A 65 -27.55 62.58 -18.60
C ARG A 65 -28.65 63.64 -18.60
N GLU A 66 -28.52 64.74 -17.86
CA GLU A 66 -29.50 65.85 -17.92
C GLU A 66 -29.30 66.85 -19.08
N ARG A 67 -28.27 66.72 -19.93
CA ARG A 67 -28.05 67.69 -21.04
C ARG A 67 -28.71 67.37 -22.38
N ASP A 68 -29.23 66.16 -22.61
CA ASP A 68 -29.73 65.75 -23.95
C ASP A 68 -31.17 65.20 -23.94
N TYR A 69 -32.09 65.77 -23.15
CA TYR A 69 -33.52 65.43 -23.17
C TYR A 69 -34.39 66.58 -23.69
N PHE A 70 -34.16 66.99 -24.93
CA PHE A 70 -35.17 67.62 -25.78
C PHE A 70 -34.85 67.35 -27.25
N GLN A 71 -35.10 66.12 -27.73
CA GLN A 71 -35.58 65.84 -29.10
C GLN A 71 -35.70 64.33 -29.37
N SER A 72 -36.90 63.92 -29.78
CA SER A 72 -37.26 62.76 -30.62
C SER A 72 -36.46 61.44 -30.51
N GLY A 73 -37.13 60.39 -30.02
CA GLY A 73 -37.32 59.15 -30.78
C GLY A 73 -36.09 58.34 -31.25
N HIS A 74 -34.97 58.36 -30.53
CA HIS A 74 -33.82 57.49 -30.84
C HIS A 74 -33.61 56.40 -29.76
N PRO A 75 -33.16 55.20 -30.15
CA PRO A 75 -33.05 54.03 -29.26
C PRO A 75 -32.06 54.31 -28.13
N LYS A 76 -32.37 53.81 -26.91
CA LYS A 76 -31.50 53.90 -25.71
C LYS A 76 -30.04 53.60 -26.11
N LYS A 77 -29.16 54.57 -25.94
CA LYS A 77 -27.73 54.47 -26.26
C LYS A 77 -27.13 53.28 -25.49
N LYS A 78 -26.60 52.27 -26.19
CA LYS A 78 -25.93 51.10 -25.58
C LYS A 78 -24.83 51.59 -24.64
N LEU A 79 -24.81 51.09 -23.41
CA LEU A 79 -23.78 51.42 -22.44
C LEU A 79 -22.44 50.81 -22.88
N THR A 80 -21.36 51.56 -22.69
CA THR A 80 -20.01 51.01 -22.84
C THR A 80 -19.77 49.93 -21.77
N ARG A 81 -18.81 49.04 -22.02
CA ARG A 81 -18.46 47.97 -21.06
C ARG A 81 -18.12 48.52 -19.67
N GLN A 82 -17.38 49.63 -19.61
CA GLN A 82 -16.96 50.25 -18.36
C GLN A 82 -18.13 50.90 -17.60
N GLU A 83 -19.06 51.55 -18.31
CA GLU A 83 -20.28 52.10 -17.70
C GLU A 83 -21.20 50.99 -17.17
N ARG A 84 -21.28 49.83 -17.85
CA ARG A 84 -22.03 48.67 -17.34
C ARG A 84 -21.43 48.10 -16.06
N VAL A 85 -20.10 48.00 -15.99
CA VAL A 85 -19.37 47.58 -14.78
C VAL A 85 -19.67 48.51 -13.60
N GLU A 86 -19.60 49.82 -13.84
CA GLU A 86 -19.82 50.82 -12.79
C GLU A 86 -21.29 50.84 -12.33
N LEU A 87 -22.23 50.76 -13.27
CA LEU A 87 -23.66 50.64 -12.96
C LEU A 87 -23.96 49.36 -12.16
N GLY A 88 -23.36 48.22 -12.56
CA GLY A 88 -23.47 46.96 -11.83
C GLY A 88 -22.92 47.06 -10.40
N ARG A 89 -21.78 47.75 -10.19
CA ARG A 89 -21.21 47.99 -8.86
C ARG A 89 -22.15 48.81 -7.97
N LEU A 90 -22.71 49.89 -8.51
CA LEU A 90 -23.68 50.73 -7.79
C LEU A 90 -24.95 49.95 -7.45
N PHE A 91 -25.42 49.12 -8.39
CA PHE A 91 -26.59 48.28 -8.21
C PHE A 91 -26.35 47.21 -7.14
N GLN A 92 -25.21 46.50 -7.18
CA GLN A 92 -24.80 45.55 -6.15
C GLN A 92 -24.71 46.21 -4.78
N GLY A 93 -24.12 47.41 -4.69
CA GLY A 93 -24.05 48.17 -3.44
C GLY A 93 -25.44 48.47 -2.86
N ALA A 94 -26.37 48.93 -3.70
CA ALA A 94 -27.74 49.24 -3.30
C ALA A 94 -28.51 47.99 -2.84
N VAL A 95 -28.40 46.88 -3.58
CA VAL A 95 -29.05 45.60 -3.23
C VAL A 95 -28.47 45.01 -1.94
N SER A 96 -27.14 45.00 -1.79
CA SER A 96 -26.47 44.48 -0.58
C SER A 96 -26.72 45.33 0.66
N SER A 97 -26.98 46.62 0.51
CA SER A 97 -27.42 47.49 1.62
C SER A 97 -28.94 47.54 1.82
N TYR A 98 -29.71 46.76 1.05
CA TYR A 98 -31.18 46.76 1.03
C TYR A 98 -31.81 48.15 0.76
N ASP A 99 -31.12 49.02 0.01
CA ASP A 99 -31.61 50.32 -0.46
C ASP A 99 -32.40 50.14 -1.76
N TRP A 100 -33.65 49.71 -1.62
CA TRP A 100 -34.54 49.38 -2.73
C TRP A 100 -34.87 50.59 -3.61
N ASP A 101 -34.96 51.78 -3.02
CA ASP A 101 -35.26 53.02 -3.75
C ASP A 101 -34.10 53.40 -4.68
N LEU A 102 -32.87 53.31 -4.18
CA LEU A 102 -31.67 53.51 -4.99
C LEU A 102 -31.58 52.45 -6.09
N ALA A 103 -31.75 51.17 -5.75
CA ALA A 103 -31.73 50.09 -6.74
C ALA A 103 -32.77 50.29 -7.85
N GLN A 104 -34.00 50.68 -7.49
CA GLN A 104 -35.07 50.95 -8.45
C GLN A 104 -34.76 52.15 -9.35
N SER A 105 -34.12 53.20 -8.82
CA SER A 105 -33.70 54.37 -9.62
C SER A 105 -32.69 53.99 -10.72
N LEU A 106 -31.81 53.02 -10.44
CA LEU A 106 -30.77 52.56 -11.36
C LEU A 106 -31.32 51.73 -12.55
N ILE A 107 -32.47 51.07 -12.40
CA ILE A 107 -33.13 50.31 -13.49
C ILE A 107 -33.38 51.21 -14.71
N SER A 108 -33.77 52.47 -14.48
CA SER A 108 -34.05 53.43 -15.55
C SER A 108 -32.82 53.77 -16.41
N LEU A 109 -31.62 53.60 -15.86
CA LEU A 109 -30.35 53.93 -16.49
C LEU A 109 -29.75 52.76 -17.29
N ALA A 110 -30.24 51.54 -17.04
CA ALA A 110 -29.72 50.29 -17.60
C ALA A 110 -30.18 50.05 -19.05
N ASP A 111 -29.29 49.45 -19.84
CA ASP A 111 -29.62 48.82 -21.12
C ASP A 111 -30.02 47.34 -20.90
N PRO A 112 -30.53 46.61 -21.90
CA PRO A 112 -31.02 45.25 -21.69
C PRO A 112 -29.99 44.27 -21.11
N GLN A 113 -28.70 44.43 -21.44
CA GLN A 113 -27.64 43.58 -20.86
C GLN A 113 -27.41 43.92 -19.39
N ALA A 114 -27.32 45.21 -19.05
CA ALA A 114 -27.21 45.65 -17.67
C ALA A 114 -28.44 45.27 -16.81
N LEU A 115 -29.63 45.15 -17.42
CA LEU A 115 -30.82 44.63 -16.75
C LEU A 115 -30.71 43.11 -16.47
N ASN A 116 -30.12 42.32 -17.37
CA ASN A 116 -29.83 40.91 -17.10
C ASN A 116 -28.80 40.74 -15.97
N ASP A 117 -27.78 41.60 -15.92
CA ASP A 117 -26.81 41.62 -14.81
C ASP A 117 -27.47 42.05 -13.48
N ALA A 118 -28.33 43.07 -13.52
CA ALA A 118 -29.13 43.51 -12.37
C ALA A 118 -30.08 42.41 -11.87
N LEU A 119 -30.67 41.62 -12.78
CA LEU A 119 -31.49 40.47 -12.42
C LEU A 119 -30.65 39.43 -11.67
N CYS A 120 -29.47 39.06 -12.19
CA CYS A 120 -28.55 38.13 -11.51
C CYS A 120 -28.18 38.62 -10.11
N ILE A 121 -27.76 39.88 -9.99
CA ILE A 121 -27.39 40.50 -8.69
C ILE A 121 -28.56 40.46 -7.71
N THR A 122 -29.77 40.77 -8.18
CA THR A 122 -30.98 40.75 -7.35
C THR A 122 -31.31 39.33 -6.87
N LEU A 123 -31.24 38.33 -7.76
CA LEU A 123 -31.47 36.94 -7.39
C LEU A 123 -30.39 36.37 -6.49
N ASP A 124 -29.13 36.80 -6.63
CA ASP A 124 -28.03 36.37 -5.76
C ASP A 124 -28.29 36.80 -4.30
N SER A 125 -28.95 37.95 -4.10
CA SER A 125 -29.30 38.49 -2.78
C SER A 125 -30.40 37.70 -2.04
N ILE A 126 -31.18 36.90 -2.76
CA ILE A 126 -32.29 36.10 -2.20
C ILE A 126 -31.81 35.24 -1.04
N TRP A 127 -30.65 34.61 -1.17
CA TRP A 127 -30.12 33.64 -0.19
C TRP A 127 -29.58 34.28 1.09
N PHE A 128 -29.70 35.60 1.22
CA PHE A 128 -29.29 36.38 2.40
C PHE A 128 -30.46 37.14 3.04
N LEU A 129 -31.70 36.85 2.63
CA LEU A 129 -32.91 37.45 3.21
C LEU A 129 -33.15 36.97 4.64
N THR A 130 -33.53 37.90 5.51
CA THR A 130 -33.83 37.66 6.93
C THR A 130 -35.19 38.18 7.36
N THR A 131 -35.79 39.13 6.63
CA THR A 131 -37.10 39.71 6.98
C THR A 131 -38.11 39.73 5.84
N GLN A 132 -39.38 39.79 6.21
CA GLN A 132 -40.48 39.95 5.26
C GLN A 132 -40.36 41.25 4.45
N GLN A 133 -39.86 42.34 5.04
CA GLN A 133 -39.68 43.61 4.32
C GLN A 133 -38.60 43.49 3.23
N GLU A 134 -37.53 42.74 3.50
CA GLU A 134 -36.51 42.45 2.49
C GLU A 134 -37.07 41.57 1.37
N LEU A 135 -37.91 40.58 1.71
CA LEU A 135 -38.62 39.74 0.72
C LEU A 135 -39.52 40.58 -0.20
N ASP A 136 -40.35 41.46 0.36
CA ASP A 136 -41.26 42.32 -0.42
C ASP A 136 -40.48 43.27 -1.34
N GLY A 137 -39.37 43.82 -0.83
CA GLY A 137 -38.46 44.70 -1.59
C GLY A 137 -37.77 43.98 -2.75
N VAL A 138 -37.14 42.83 -2.50
CA VAL A 138 -36.52 42.00 -3.56
C VAL A 138 -37.55 41.57 -4.60
N THR A 139 -38.72 41.10 -4.16
CA THR A 139 -39.77 40.62 -5.08
C THR A 139 -40.26 41.73 -6.01
N THR A 140 -40.46 42.94 -5.45
CA THR A 140 -40.84 44.13 -6.24
C THR A 140 -39.73 44.50 -7.22
N LEU A 141 -38.47 44.43 -6.80
CA LEU A 141 -37.33 44.73 -7.64
C LEU A 141 -37.20 43.74 -8.80
N ILE A 142 -37.35 42.42 -8.55
CA ILE A 142 -37.37 41.38 -9.59
C ILE A 142 -38.45 41.67 -10.63
N HIS A 143 -39.68 41.93 -10.18
CA HIS A 143 -40.78 42.29 -11.07
C HIS A 143 -40.45 43.52 -11.93
N ASN A 144 -39.90 44.57 -11.32
CA ASN A 144 -39.53 45.79 -12.04
C ASN A 144 -38.42 45.57 -13.07
N ILE A 145 -37.40 44.78 -12.76
CA ILE A 145 -36.30 44.47 -13.69
C ILE A 145 -36.83 43.68 -14.90
N ILE A 146 -37.66 42.66 -14.66
CA ILE A 146 -38.28 41.85 -15.71
C ILE A 146 -39.21 42.71 -16.57
N ALA A 147 -40.07 43.53 -15.95
CA ALA A 147 -40.98 44.44 -16.66
C ALA A 147 -40.24 45.49 -17.52
N ASN A 148 -39.00 45.84 -17.16
CA ASN A 148 -38.16 46.77 -17.93
C ASN A 148 -37.34 46.09 -19.04
N GLY A 149 -37.48 44.77 -19.22
CA GLY A 149 -36.95 44.05 -20.38
C GLY A 149 -35.73 43.19 -20.10
N ALA A 150 -35.50 42.72 -18.87
CA ALA A 150 -34.60 41.59 -18.63
C ALA A 150 -35.22 40.29 -19.19
N TYR A 151 -34.40 39.44 -19.79
CA TYR A 151 -34.87 38.26 -20.53
C TYR A 151 -33.98 37.01 -20.37
N ASP A 152 -32.78 37.14 -19.81
CA ASP A 152 -31.85 36.01 -19.63
C ASP A 152 -32.14 35.24 -18.34
N PHE A 153 -33.30 34.58 -18.30
CA PHE A 153 -33.77 33.83 -17.13
C PHE A 153 -32.95 32.57 -16.87
N THR A 154 -32.48 31.90 -17.93
CA THR A 154 -31.63 30.71 -17.84
C THR A 154 -30.35 31.02 -17.07
N ARG A 155 -29.55 32.02 -17.50
CA ARG A 155 -28.32 32.42 -16.80
C ARG A 155 -28.60 32.77 -15.34
N ALA A 156 -29.69 33.50 -15.09
CA ALA A 156 -30.08 33.93 -13.76
C ALA A 156 -30.42 32.73 -12.85
N ALA A 157 -31.20 31.76 -13.36
CA ALA A 157 -31.58 30.54 -12.65
C ALA A 157 -30.38 29.62 -12.34
N LEU A 158 -29.49 29.39 -13.31
CA LEU A 158 -28.28 28.57 -13.11
C LEU A 158 -27.38 29.19 -12.02
N ARG A 159 -27.07 30.48 -12.15
CA ARG A 159 -26.15 31.20 -11.26
C ARG A 159 -26.68 31.24 -9.82
N THR A 160 -27.94 31.59 -9.64
CA THR A 160 -28.53 31.69 -8.30
C THR A 160 -28.66 30.31 -7.65
N SER A 161 -28.94 29.24 -8.41
CA SER A 161 -29.01 27.86 -7.91
C SER A 161 -27.64 27.33 -7.45
N PHE A 162 -26.57 27.66 -8.20
CA PHE A 162 -25.19 27.38 -7.79
C PHE A 162 -24.84 28.12 -6.49
N LEU A 163 -25.16 29.41 -6.40
CA LEU A 163 -24.89 30.22 -5.20
C LEU A 163 -25.66 29.69 -3.98
N ALA A 164 -26.93 29.35 -4.13
CA ALA A 164 -27.76 28.79 -3.06
C ALA A 164 -27.10 27.57 -2.39
N SER A 165 -26.54 26.70 -3.23
CA SER A 165 -25.87 25.48 -2.79
C SER A 165 -24.54 25.78 -2.10
N CYS A 166 -23.77 26.74 -2.61
CA CYS A 166 -22.56 27.24 -1.94
C CYS A 166 -22.87 27.92 -0.60
N VAL A 167 -23.91 28.75 -0.51
CA VAL A 167 -24.35 29.43 0.73
C VAL A 167 -24.77 28.41 1.78
N SER A 168 -25.55 27.42 1.38
CA SER A 168 -26.01 26.34 2.27
C SER A 168 -24.84 25.47 2.75
N ALA A 169 -23.89 25.17 1.86
CA ALA A 169 -22.69 24.41 2.18
C ALA A 169 -21.71 25.16 3.10
N CYS A 170 -21.59 26.48 2.94
CA CYS A 170 -20.69 27.33 3.71
C CYS A 170 -21.25 27.76 5.08
N HIS A 171 -22.52 27.46 5.39
CA HIS A 171 -23.13 27.77 6.69
C HIS A 171 -22.55 26.98 7.88
N SER A 172 -21.55 26.13 7.64
CA SER A 172 -20.79 25.42 8.69
C SER A 172 -19.97 26.40 9.53
N ARG A 173 -20.20 26.45 10.84
CA ARG A 173 -19.44 27.28 11.79
C ARG A 173 -17.97 26.85 11.97
N THR A 174 -17.49 25.86 11.23
CA THR A 174 -16.24 25.14 11.50
C THR A 174 -15.08 25.49 10.57
N MET A 175 -15.30 26.19 9.44
CA MET A 175 -14.26 26.40 8.42
C MET A 175 -14.16 27.86 7.95
N THR A 176 -12.93 28.34 7.72
CA THR A 176 -12.69 29.66 7.12
C THR A 176 -12.97 29.62 5.60
N PRO A 177 -13.42 30.73 4.99
CA PRO A 177 -13.69 30.78 3.54
C PRO A 177 -12.52 30.31 2.66
N ALA A 178 -11.28 30.64 3.04
CA ALA A 178 -10.09 30.22 2.31
C ALA A 178 -9.85 28.70 2.38
N ALA A 179 -10.04 28.08 3.55
CA ALA A 179 -9.93 26.63 3.70
C ALA A 179 -10.99 25.90 2.86
N THR A 180 -12.19 26.48 2.74
CA THR A 180 -13.29 25.96 1.93
C THR A 180 -12.95 25.92 0.43
N VAL A 181 -12.30 26.96 -0.11
CA VAL A 181 -11.82 26.96 -1.53
C VAL A 181 -10.81 25.86 -1.75
N THR A 182 -9.79 25.77 -0.90
CA THR A 182 -8.70 24.81 -1.08
C THR A 182 -9.21 23.37 -1.03
N ILE A 183 -10.10 23.06 -0.09
CA ILE A 183 -10.72 21.73 0.00
C ILE A 183 -11.54 21.44 -1.26
N MET A 184 -12.38 22.39 -1.71
CA MET A 184 -13.18 22.19 -2.92
C MET A 184 -12.34 22.02 -4.18
N ALA A 185 -11.28 22.79 -4.34
CA ALA A 185 -10.35 22.67 -5.45
C ALA A 185 -9.66 21.30 -5.45
N GLN A 186 -9.22 20.84 -4.27
CA GLN A 186 -8.63 19.51 -4.12
C GLN A 186 -9.63 18.40 -4.47
N ARG A 187 -10.89 18.50 -4.01
CA ARG A 187 -11.93 17.51 -4.30
C ARG A 187 -12.32 17.49 -5.77
N LEU A 188 -12.39 18.66 -6.41
CA LEU A 188 -12.62 18.73 -7.84
C LEU A 188 -11.48 18.06 -8.61
N HIS A 189 -10.24 18.30 -8.19
CA HIS A 189 -9.08 17.65 -8.79
C HIS A 189 -9.15 16.12 -8.65
N GLU A 190 -9.50 15.59 -7.48
CA GLU A 190 -9.73 14.15 -7.27
C GLU A 190 -10.80 13.60 -8.22
N ARG A 191 -11.90 14.32 -8.44
CA ARG A 191 -12.96 13.92 -9.39
C ARG A 191 -12.52 13.90 -10.84
N LEU A 192 -11.81 14.94 -11.28
CA LEU A 192 -11.32 15.04 -12.65
C LEU A 192 -10.26 13.96 -12.94
N HIS A 193 -9.48 13.58 -11.93
CA HIS A 193 -8.51 12.48 -12.04
C HIS A 193 -9.20 11.10 -12.19
N GLU A 194 -10.38 10.90 -11.61
CA GLU A 194 -11.17 9.67 -11.79
C GLU A 194 -11.91 9.58 -13.14
N CYS A 195 -11.91 10.65 -13.94
CA CYS A 195 -12.54 10.68 -15.25
C CYS A 195 -11.52 10.28 -16.33
N ASN A 196 -11.91 9.35 -17.20
CA ASN A 196 -11.16 9.08 -18.43
C ASN A 196 -11.60 10.13 -19.47
N GLY A 197 -10.79 11.17 -19.68
CA GLY A 197 -11.18 12.33 -20.47
C GLY A 197 -9.98 13.19 -20.89
N ASP A 198 -10.27 14.24 -21.65
CA ASP A 198 -9.25 15.14 -22.21
C ASP A 198 -8.68 16.02 -21.09
N GLU A 199 -7.37 15.93 -20.86
CA GLU A 199 -6.69 16.71 -19.82
C GLU A 199 -6.87 18.23 -20.00
N ILE A 200 -7.09 18.70 -21.23
CA ILE A 200 -7.39 20.12 -21.53
C ILE A 200 -8.77 20.49 -21.00
N LEU A 201 -9.78 19.67 -21.27
CA LEU A 201 -11.16 19.91 -20.78
C LEU A 201 -11.22 19.83 -19.25
N LYS A 202 -10.44 18.95 -18.63
CA LYS A 202 -10.32 18.88 -17.17
C LYS A 202 -9.70 20.14 -16.59
N ALA A 203 -8.62 20.65 -17.18
CA ALA A 203 -7.98 21.88 -16.75
C ALA A 203 -8.92 23.09 -16.89
N GLU A 204 -9.63 23.20 -18.01
CA GLU A 204 -10.62 24.25 -18.27
C GLU A 204 -11.78 24.21 -17.27
N ALA A 205 -12.33 23.01 -17.02
CA ALA A 205 -13.39 22.78 -16.04
C ALA A 205 -12.94 23.14 -14.62
N GLY A 206 -11.70 22.79 -14.25
CA GLY A 206 -11.07 23.16 -12.99
C GLY A 206 -10.94 24.67 -12.80
N ALA A 207 -10.40 25.37 -13.80
CA ALA A 207 -10.21 26.83 -13.76
C ALA A 207 -11.54 27.59 -13.69
N LYS A 208 -12.56 27.14 -14.44
CA LYS A 208 -13.91 27.72 -14.39
C LYS A 208 -14.52 27.56 -13.01
N PHE A 209 -14.49 26.35 -12.45
CA PHE A 209 -15.05 26.10 -11.12
C PHE A 209 -14.37 26.92 -10.01
N GLN A 210 -13.04 27.08 -10.06
CA GLN A 210 -12.31 27.90 -9.10
C GLN A 210 -12.82 29.35 -9.12
N LYS A 211 -12.94 29.96 -10.31
CA LYS A 211 -13.47 31.32 -10.46
C LYS A 211 -14.88 31.47 -9.91
N PHE A 212 -15.76 30.48 -10.15
CA PHE A 212 -17.12 30.50 -9.62
C PHE A 212 -17.18 30.33 -8.11
N THR A 213 -16.30 29.51 -7.54
CA THR A 213 -16.21 29.30 -6.09
C THR A 213 -15.72 30.57 -5.40
N GLU A 214 -14.68 31.22 -5.94
CA GLU A 214 -14.19 32.51 -5.47
C GLU A 214 -15.26 33.60 -5.55
N TRP A 215 -16.02 33.64 -6.65
CA TRP A 215 -17.16 34.53 -6.79
C TRP A 215 -18.22 34.29 -5.70
N ALA A 216 -18.64 33.04 -5.49
CA ALA A 216 -19.65 32.69 -4.50
C ALA A 216 -19.23 33.09 -3.08
N LEU A 217 -17.96 32.88 -2.71
CA LEU A 217 -17.43 33.28 -1.40
C LEU A 217 -17.33 34.79 -1.24
N LYS A 218 -16.99 35.54 -2.30
CA LYS A 218 -17.04 37.01 -2.29
C LYS A 218 -18.47 37.51 -2.07
N CYS A 219 -19.47 36.87 -2.69
CA CYS A 219 -20.88 37.17 -2.43
C CYS A 219 -21.25 36.92 -0.96
N ILE A 220 -20.84 35.77 -0.39
CA ILE A 220 -21.08 35.43 1.02
C ILE A 220 -20.42 36.45 1.96
N ASP A 221 -19.17 36.85 1.70
CA ASP A 221 -18.42 37.83 2.50
C ASP A 221 -19.01 39.26 2.38
N CYS A 222 -19.47 39.64 1.19
CA CYS A 222 -20.11 40.94 0.99
C CYS A 222 -21.39 41.08 1.83
N HIS A 223 -22.26 40.06 1.80
CA HIS A 223 -23.50 40.07 2.57
C HIS A 223 -23.29 39.84 4.07
N SER A 224 -22.24 39.11 4.49
CA SER A 224 -21.92 38.94 5.91
C SER A 224 -21.43 40.24 6.58
N ARG A 225 -20.57 41.03 5.90
CA ARG A 225 -20.06 42.30 6.43
C ARG A 225 -21.14 43.37 6.56
N CYS A 226 -22.10 43.41 5.63
CA CYS A 226 -23.26 44.30 5.73
C CYS A 226 -24.16 43.93 6.93
N ARG A 227 -24.14 42.67 7.37
CA ARG A 227 -24.92 42.16 8.52
C ARG A 227 -24.34 42.58 9.88
N GLU A 228 -23.02 42.63 10.02
CA GLU A 228 -22.35 43.02 11.28
C GLU A 228 -22.62 44.49 11.68
N ASN A 229 -22.99 45.35 10.72
CA ASN A 229 -23.36 46.74 11.01
C ASN A 229 -24.78 46.90 11.61
N ASN A 230 -25.59 45.84 11.65
CA ASN A 230 -26.92 45.82 12.28
C ASN A 230 -26.91 44.96 13.55
N THR A 231 -26.31 45.49 14.62
CA THR A 231 -26.05 44.84 15.91
C THR A 231 -27.29 44.68 16.82
N ASP A 232 -28.44 44.23 16.30
CA ASP A 232 -29.66 44.12 17.13
C ASP A 232 -30.61 42.96 16.79
N ARG A 233 -30.13 41.85 16.23
CA ARG A 233 -31.00 40.68 15.94
C ARG A 233 -30.54 39.41 16.64
N VAL A 234 -30.86 39.35 17.92
CA VAL A 234 -30.86 38.13 18.73
C VAL A 234 -32.05 37.25 18.31
N GLY A 235 -31.76 36.03 17.83
CA GLY A 235 -32.64 34.87 17.96
C GLY A 235 -33.81 34.71 16.96
N HIS A 236 -33.66 35.02 15.68
CA HIS A 236 -34.68 34.66 14.69
C HIS A 236 -34.44 33.24 14.16
N SER A 237 -35.52 32.43 14.16
CA SER A 237 -35.52 31.03 13.74
C SER A 237 -35.09 30.92 12.28
N SER A 238 -33.96 30.28 12.03
CA SER A 238 -33.38 30.09 10.69
C SER A 238 -34.33 29.37 9.71
N ALA A 239 -35.36 28.67 10.21
CA ALA A 239 -36.40 28.07 9.36
C ALA A 239 -37.30 29.12 8.68
N VAL A 240 -37.57 30.25 9.35
CA VAL A 240 -38.35 31.36 8.76
C VAL A 240 -37.53 32.06 7.68
N GLU A 241 -36.23 32.26 7.92
CA GLU A 241 -35.31 32.83 6.92
C GLU A 241 -35.32 32.00 5.63
N ILE A 242 -35.17 30.67 5.74
CA ILE A 242 -35.24 29.78 4.56
C ILE A 242 -36.58 29.87 3.83
N GLN A 243 -37.69 29.94 4.57
CA GLN A 243 -39.01 30.07 3.93
C GLN A 243 -39.12 31.35 3.11
N LEU A 244 -38.56 32.47 3.60
CA LEU A 244 -38.49 33.72 2.84
C LEU A 244 -37.64 33.56 1.58
N GLN A 245 -36.47 32.94 1.70
CA GLN A 245 -35.54 32.71 0.58
C GLN A 245 -36.19 31.86 -0.52
N LEU A 246 -36.78 30.71 -0.14
CA LEU A 246 -37.48 29.82 -1.07
C LEU A 246 -38.71 30.50 -1.68
N SER A 247 -39.43 31.33 -0.92
CA SER A 247 -40.57 32.09 -1.44
C SER A 247 -40.14 33.14 -2.47
N ALA A 248 -39.04 33.85 -2.25
CA ALA A 248 -38.51 34.81 -3.23
C ALA A 248 -38.10 34.12 -4.52
N PHE A 249 -37.39 32.99 -4.41
CA PHE A 249 -36.96 32.20 -5.56
C PHE A 249 -38.15 31.64 -6.34
N LYS A 250 -39.17 31.14 -5.63
CA LYS A 250 -40.42 30.70 -6.25
C LYS A 250 -41.10 31.83 -7.04
N THR A 251 -41.18 33.03 -6.48
CA THR A 251 -41.77 34.18 -7.18
C THR A 251 -40.98 34.52 -8.45
N PHE A 252 -39.65 34.39 -8.44
CA PHE A 252 -38.86 34.54 -9.66
C PHE A 252 -39.22 33.49 -10.72
N LEU A 253 -39.33 32.21 -10.35
CA LEU A 253 -39.72 31.14 -11.28
C LEU A 253 -41.12 31.40 -11.86
N ASP A 254 -42.07 31.82 -11.01
CA ASP A 254 -43.44 32.16 -11.43
C ASP A 254 -43.47 33.36 -12.41
N LEU A 255 -42.60 34.36 -12.19
CA LEU A 255 -42.46 35.53 -13.07
C LEU A 255 -41.77 35.21 -14.39
N ALA A 256 -40.79 34.30 -14.40
CA ALA A 256 -40.16 33.80 -15.62
C ALA A 256 -41.17 32.97 -16.45
N GLY A 257 -42.07 32.25 -15.79
CA GLY A 257 -43.18 31.52 -16.42
C GLY A 257 -42.68 30.54 -17.49
N ASN A 258 -43.37 30.50 -18.63
CA ASN A 258 -43.05 29.58 -19.74
C ASN A 258 -41.75 29.93 -20.51
N GLN A 259 -40.99 30.94 -20.09
CA GLN A 259 -39.69 31.28 -20.72
C GLN A 259 -38.57 30.33 -20.29
N LEU A 260 -38.73 29.64 -19.16
CA LEU A 260 -37.87 28.54 -18.75
C LEU A 260 -38.46 27.23 -19.30
N ILE A 261 -37.68 26.50 -20.10
CA ILE A 261 -38.02 25.15 -20.56
C ILE A 261 -37.41 24.10 -19.64
N GLY A 262 -37.89 22.86 -19.71
CA GLY A 262 -37.38 21.75 -18.88
C GLY A 262 -35.85 21.63 -18.88
N LYS A 263 -35.22 21.91 -20.03
CA LYS A 263 -33.75 21.94 -20.15
C LYS A 263 -33.08 22.98 -19.23
N ASP A 264 -33.66 24.17 -19.07
CA ASP A 264 -33.12 25.20 -18.18
C ASP A 264 -33.22 24.77 -16.71
N PHE A 265 -34.31 24.09 -16.34
CA PHE A 265 -34.45 23.49 -15.01
C PHE A 265 -33.45 22.37 -14.76
N THR A 266 -33.21 21.50 -15.76
CA THR A 266 -32.18 20.45 -15.73
C THR A 266 -30.78 21.06 -15.52
N GLU A 267 -30.42 22.10 -16.27
CA GLU A 267 -29.12 22.79 -16.14
C GLU A 267 -28.98 23.50 -14.77
N ALA A 268 -30.04 24.14 -14.27
CA ALA A 268 -30.06 24.76 -12.94
C ALA A 268 -29.96 23.71 -11.80
N PHE A 269 -30.58 22.54 -11.99
CA PHE A 269 -30.52 21.42 -11.05
C PHE A 269 -29.11 20.85 -10.94
N ASP A 270 -28.42 20.68 -12.08
CA ASP A 270 -27.00 20.27 -12.10
C ASP A 270 -26.12 21.32 -11.42
N ALA A 271 -26.35 22.61 -11.70
CA ALA A 271 -25.62 23.71 -11.08
C ALA A 271 -25.79 23.74 -9.55
N ALA A 272 -26.95 23.37 -9.02
CA ALA A 272 -27.18 23.24 -7.58
C ALA A 272 -26.51 21.98 -6.98
N CYS A 273 -26.65 20.83 -7.62
CA CYS A 273 -26.11 19.58 -7.08
C CYS A 273 -24.58 19.50 -7.14
N PHE A 274 -23.96 20.18 -8.11
CA PHE A 274 -22.52 20.09 -8.33
C PHE A 274 -21.68 20.54 -7.12
N PRO A 275 -21.89 21.72 -6.50
CA PRO A 275 -21.21 22.07 -5.26
C PRO A 275 -21.47 21.05 -4.13
N LEU A 276 -22.73 20.65 -3.92
CA LEU A 276 -23.13 19.78 -2.81
C LEU A 276 -22.42 18.43 -2.85
N THR A 277 -22.26 17.87 -4.05
CA THR A 277 -21.50 16.64 -4.22
C THR A 277 -20.02 16.85 -3.80
N LEU A 278 -19.39 17.99 -4.07
CA LEU A 278 -18.00 18.28 -3.67
C LEU A 278 -17.86 18.42 -2.14
N PHE A 279 -18.82 19.08 -1.50
CA PHE A 279 -18.81 19.34 -0.05
C PHE A 279 -19.07 18.12 0.82
N SER A 280 -19.64 17.05 0.26
CA SER A 280 -20.13 15.89 1.00
C SER A 280 -19.08 15.05 1.76
N SER A 281 -17.80 15.24 1.47
CA SER A 281 -16.69 14.49 2.09
C SER A 281 -15.98 15.25 3.22
N SER A 282 -16.51 16.41 3.61
CA SER A 282 -16.02 17.24 4.71
C SER A 282 -16.50 16.65 6.04
N PHE A 283 -15.64 16.62 7.06
CA PHE A 283 -15.83 15.92 8.36
C PHE A 283 -17.08 16.28 9.19
N ASP A 284 -17.91 17.23 8.74
CA ASP A 284 -19.24 17.49 9.26
C ASP A 284 -20.07 18.17 8.15
N PRO A 285 -20.97 17.48 7.44
CA PRO A 285 -21.86 18.13 6.49
C PRO A 285 -22.96 18.86 7.28
N SER A 286 -22.62 19.99 7.90
CA SER A 286 -23.59 20.85 8.59
C SER A 286 -24.69 21.37 7.65
N TRP A 287 -24.46 21.37 6.33
CA TRP A 287 -25.49 21.67 5.33
C TRP A 287 -26.55 20.58 5.19
N ALA A 288 -26.23 19.37 5.63
CA ALA A 288 -27.06 18.19 5.47
C ALA A 288 -27.94 17.87 6.68
N SER A 289 -27.77 18.59 7.79
CA SER A 289 -28.63 18.45 8.97
C SER A 289 -29.28 19.78 9.33
N GLY A 290 -30.48 19.70 9.90
CA GLY A 290 -31.22 20.86 10.35
C GLY A 290 -31.68 21.75 9.19
N ILE A 291 -31.43 23.05 9.32
CA ILE A 291 -32.09 24.08 8.54
C ILE A 291 -31.54 24.16 7.11
N SER A 292 -30.22 24.09 6.90
CA SER A 292 -29.63 24.10 5.55
C SER A 292 -30.13 22.97 4.63
N ALA A 293 -30.42 21.79 5.20
CA ALA A 293 -30.97 20.67 4.44
C ALA A 293 -32.38 20.99 3.89
N THR A 294 -33.18 21.75 4.64
CA THR A 294 -34.51 22.19 4.20
C THR A 294 -34.45 23.21 3.07
N ALA A 295 -33.44 24.10 3.03
CA ALA A 295 -33.21 24.99 1.89
C ALA A 295 -32.87 24.20 0.63
N ILE A 296 -31.92 23.27 0.71
CA ILE A 296 -31.53 22.43 -0.42
C ILE A 296 -32.68 21.57 -0.92
N HIS A 297 -33.43 20.93 -0.01
CA HIS A 297 -34.61 20.16 -0.38
C HIS A 297 -35.67 21.03 -1.06
N GLY A 298 -35.90 22.25 -0.58
CA GLY A 298 -36.84 23.19 -1.19
C GLY A 298 -36.40 23.65 -2.57
N LEU A 299 -35.13 24.03 -2.73
CA LEU A 299 -34.53 24.44 -3.99
C LEU A 299 -34.63 23.33 -5.05
N LEU A 300 -34.08 22.15 -4.74
CA LEU A 300 -34.08 21.02 -5.68
C LEU A 300 -35.50 20.54 -5.99
N GLY A 301 -36.40 20.56 -5.00
CA GLY A 301 -37.81 20.23 -5.20
C GLY A 301 -38.49 21.17 -6.19
N MET A 302 -38.28 22.49 -6.10
CA MET A 302 -38.85 23.46 -7.04
C MET A 302 -38.30 23.30 -8.47
N LEU A 303 -37.01 22.96 -8.62
CA LEU A 303 -36.40 22.71 -9.93
C LEU A 303 -36.96 21.44 -10.59
N VAL A 304 -37.21 20.39 -9.80
CA VAL A 304 -37.87 19.16 -10.29
C VAL A 304 -39.33 19.42 -10.64
N GLU A 305 -40.07 20.16 -9.80
CA GLU A 305 -41.45 20.59 -10.10
C GLU A 305 -41.52 21.45 -11.38
N GLY A 306 -40.47 22.20 -11.69
CA GLY A 306 -40.31 22.99 -12.93
C GLY A 306 -39.99 22.17 -14.18
N GLY A 307 -39.59 20.89 -14.04
CA GLY A 307 -39.36 19.98 -15.16
C GLY A 307 -37.92 19.51 -15.35
N ALA A 308 -37.07 19.56 -14.32
CA ALA A 308 -35.76 18.93 -14.36
C ALA A 308 -35.87 17.39 -14.46
N ASP A 309 -35.20 16.79 -15.45
CA ASP A 309 -35.31 15.36 -15.81
C ASP A 309 -34.06 14.52 -15.49
N ASN A 310 -32.98 15.13 -15.04
CA ASN A 310 -31.69 14.51 -14.73
C ASN A 310 -31.54 13.98 -13.30
N VAL A 311 -32.62 13.91 -12.51
CA VAL A 311 -32.58 13.49 -11.10
C VAL A 311 -31.90 12.12 -10.94
N SER A 312 -32.22 11.16 -11.81
CA SER A 312 -31.63 9.82 -11.78
C SER A 312 -30.13 9.84 -12.06
N GLN A 313 -29.66 10.68 -12.99
CA GLN A 313 -28.24 10.83 -13.31
C GLN A 313 -27.47 11.43 -12.12
N CYS A 314 -28.00 12.50 -11.54
CA CYS A 314 -27.41 13.16 -10.39
C CYS A 314 -27.36 12.22 -9.16
N PHE A 315 -28.41 11.42 -8.98
CA PHE A 315 -28.49 10.42 -7.91
C PHE A 315 -27.39 9.36 -8.01
N LEU A 316 -27.11 8.86 -9.21
CA LEU A 316 -26.02 7.91 -9.45
C LEU A 316 -24.64 8.55 -9.23
N GLU A 317 -24.45 9.81 -9.66
CA GLU A 317 -23.20 10.55 -9.46
C GLU A 317 -22.94 10.84 -7.97
N ALA A 318 -23.96 11.30 -7.23
CA ALA A 318 -23.90 11.47 -5.79
C ALA A 318 -23.52 10.17 -5.08
N SER A 319 -24.10 9.04 -5.51
CA SER A 319 -23.79 7.71 -4.96
C SER A 319 -22.35 7.26 -5.24
N ARG A 320 -21.87 7.50 -6.47
CA ARG A 320 -20.48 7.24 -6.87
C ARG A 320 -19.47 8.00 -6.00
N PHE A 321 -19.71 9.29 -5.77
CA PHE A 321 -18.76 10.12 -5.01
C PHE A 321 -18.89 9.97 -3.49
N GLY A 322 -19.96 9.33 -3.02
CA GLY A 322 -20.21 9.11 -1.60
C GLY A 322 -20.89 10.29 -0.92
N SER A 323 -21.72 11.03 -1.67
CA SER A 323 -22.48 12.17 -1.18
C SER A 323 -23.74 11.71 -0.47
N THR A 324 -23.61 10.97 0.63
CA THR A 324 -24.70 10.28 1.36
C THR A 324 -25.91 11.16 1.62
N GLU A 325 -25.67 12.41 2.01
CA GLU A 325 -26.72 13.37 2.35
C GLU A 325 -27.47 13.89 1.12
N LEU A 326 -26.75 14.13 0.02
CA LEU A 326 -27.40 14.48 -1.24
C LEU A 326 -28.20 13.28 -1.77
N VAL A 327 -27.65 12.06 -1.66
CA VAL A 327 -28.38 10.82 -1.98
C VAL A 327 -29.69 10.74 -1.19
N ARG A 328 -29.67 11.02 0.11
CA ARG A 328 -30.87 11.09 0.96
C ARG A 328 -31.88 12.13 0.49
N ILE A 329 -31.44 13.36 0.21
CA ILE A 329 -32.31 14.42 -0.29
C ILE A 329 -32.94 14.03 -1.64
N LEU A 330 -32.15 13.46 -2.54
CA LEU A 330 -32.62 13.00 -3.85
C LEU A 330 -33.61 11.83 -3.75
N LEU A 331 -33.41 10.89 -2.80
CA LEU A 331 -34.40 9.85 -2.49
C LEU A 331 -35.76 10.46 -2.09
N GLN A 332 -35.74 11.45 -1.18
CA GLN A 332 -36.96 12.12 -0.71
C GLN A 332 -37.67 12.89 -1.82
N ILE A 333 -36.91 13.60 -2.67
CA ILE A 333 -37.45 14.33 -3.82
C ILE A 333 -38.04 13.36 -4.85
N ALA A 334 -37.36 12.26 -5.14
CA ALA A 334 -37.86 11.24 -6.07
C ALA A 334 -39.16 10.61 -5.55
N GLN A 335 -39.23 10.25 -4.26
CA GLN A 335 -40.44 9.72 -3.63
C GLN A 335 -41.60 10.73 -3.69
N ARG A 336 -41.36 12.00 -3.35
CA ARG A 336 -42.39 13.05 -3.39
C ARG A 336 -42.93 13.31 -4.79
N ASN A 337 -42.07 13.23 -5.80
CA ASN A 337 -42.43 13.47 -7.20
C ASN A 337 -42.77 12.20 -7.98
N SER A 338 -42.82 11.03 -7.31
CA SER A 338 -43.06 9.73 -7.95
C SER A 338 -42.11 9.44 -9.12
N LEU A 339 -40.85 9.84 -8.99
CA LEU A 339 -39.80 9.56 -9.97
C LEU A 339 -39.20 8.18 -9.71
N ASP A 340 -39.01 7.41 -10.77
CA ASP A 340 -38.37 6.10 -10.71
C ASP A 340 -36.84 6.28 -10.78
N ILE A 341 -36.15 5.90 -9.70
CA ILE A 341 -34.69 5.97 -9.57
C ILE A 341 -34.14 4.58 -9.26
N ASP A 342 -33.04 4.22 -9.94
CA ASP A 342 -32.42 2.90 -9.79
C ASP A 342 -31.48 2.87 -8.57
N VAL A 343 -32.08 2.61 -7.40
CA VAL A 343 -31.36 2.52 -6.11
C VAL A 343 -30.38 1.35 -6.08
N ASP A 344 -30.70 0.24 -6.75
CA ASP A 344 -29.84 -0.94 -6.81
C ASP A 344 -28.58 -0.68 -7.66
N LEU A 345 -28.73 0.04 -8.78
CA LEU A 345 -27.59 0.51 -9.58
C LEU A 345 -26.73 1.51 -8.80
N ALA A 346 -27.36 2.42 -8.07
CA ALA A 346 -26.68 3.37 -7.17
C ALA A 346 -25.86 2.64 -6.09
N LEU A 347 -26.41 1.58 -5.49
CA LEU A 347 -25.70 0.73 -4.53
C LEU A 347 -24.48 0.05 -5.19
N GLY A 348 -24.64 -0.35 -6.45
CA GLY A 348 -23.55 -0.84 -7.29
C GLY A 348 -22.38 0.15 -7.44
N PHE A 349 -22.66 1.42 -7.69
CA PHE A 349 -21.65 2.47 -7.76
C PHE A 349 -21.02 2.76 -6.39
N ALA A 350 -21.83 2.93 -5.34
CA ALA A 350 -21.34 3.20 -3.99
C ALA A 350 -20.40 2.07 -3.50
N SER A 351 -20.77 0.81 -3.75
CA SER A 351 -19.96 -0.37 -3.43
C SER A 351 -18.65 -0.40 -4.22
N HIS A 352 -18.70 -0.06 -5.50
CA HIS A 352 -17.53 -0.05 -6.39
C HIS A 352 -16.46 0.96 -5.95
N TYR A 353 -16.88 2.09 -5.37
CA TYR A 353 -16.00 3.16 -4.87
C TYR A 353 -15.85 3.17 -3.34
N CYS A 354 -16.22 2.07 -2.67
CA CYS A 354 -16.07 1.86 -1.22
C CYS A 354 -16.75 2.95 -0.35
N LYS A 355 -17.93 3.45 -0.76
CA LYS A 355 -18.66 4.51 -0.05
C LYS A 355 -19.63 3.90 0.98
N ILE A 356 -19.11 3.36 2.07
CA ILE A 356 -19.88 2.59 3.07
C ILE A 356 -21.07 3.38 3.64
N GLY A 357 -20.90 4.63 4.04
CA GLY A 357 -22.01 5.44 4.59
C GLY A 357 -23.12 5.68 3.56
N THR A 358 -22.77 5.75 2.27
CA THR A 358 -23.75 5.88 1.19
C THR A 358 -24.45 4.56 0.92
N MET A 359 -23.74 3.43 1.01
CA MET A 359 -24.36 2.09 0.94
C MET A 359 -25.38 1.87 2.07
N GLU A 360 -25.08 2.34 3.29
CA GLU A 360 -26.01 2.30 4.42
C GLU A 360 -27.29 3.09 4.13
N CYS A 361 -27.16 4.33 3.66
CA CYS A 361 -28.31 5.16 3.26
C CYS A 361 -29.14 4.51 2.15
N LEU A 362 -28.51 3.97 1.11
CA LEU A 362 -29.23 3.32 -0.01
C LEU A 362 -30.00 2.07 0.41
N VAL A 363 -29.49 1.30 1.37
CA VAL A 363 -30.19 0.11 1.88
C VAL A 363 -31.28 0.48 2.90
N GLU A 364 -31.00 1.39 3.83
CA GLU A 364 -31.92 1.71 4.93
C GLU A 364 -33.04 2.66 4.52
N GLU A 365 -32.75 3.63 3.66
CA GLU A 365 -33.70 4.67 3.24
C GLU A 365 -34.16 4.47 1.79
N GLY A 366 -33.26 3.98 0.93
CA GLY A 366 -33.56 3.67 -0.47
C GLY A 366 -34.19 2.29 -0.69
N ASN A 367 -34.24 1.43 0.34
CA ASN A 367 -34.72 0.05 0.26
C ASN A 367 -34.04 -0.79 -0.84
N ALA A 368 -32.74 -0.58 -1.08
CA ALA A 368 -31.99 -1.42 -2.02
C ALA A 368 -31.97 -2.89 -1.57
N ILE A 369 -32.24 -3.82 -2.50
CA ILE A 369 -32.36 -5.26 -2.22
C ILE A 369 -31.41 -6.12 -3.06
N ALA A 370 -30.86 -5.59 -4.16
CA ALA A 370 -30.04 -6.38 -5.09
C ALA A 370 -28.56 -6.40 -4.67
N PHE A 371 -28.20 -7.23 -3.69
CA PHE A 371 -26.83 -7.30 -3.16
C PHE A 371 -25.85 -8.11 -4.02
N LEU A 372 -26.34 -9.05 -4.82
CA LEU A 372 -25.50 -9.98 -5.59
C LEU A 372 -24.48 -9.26 -6.49
N GLY A 373 -24.96 -8.35 -7.35
CA GLY A 373 -24.09 -7.63 -8.30
C GLY A 373 -23.02 -6.78 -7.61
N PRO A 374 -23.39 -5.91 -6.65
CA PRO A 374 -22.44 -5.15 -5.85
C PRO A 374 -21.42 -6.02 -5.10
N LEU A 375 -21.86 -7.12 -4.47
CA LEU A 375 -21.00 -8.06 -3.73
C LEU A 375 -20.00 -8.75 -4.67
N MET A 376 -20.45 -9.26 -5.82
CA MET A 376 -19.58 -9.91 -6.80
C MET A 376 -18.47 -8.96 -7.29
N ARG A 377 -18.82 -7.72 -7.67
CA ARG A 377 -17.81 -6.73 -8.10
C ARG A 377 -16.83 -6.36 -6.99
N ALA A 378 -17.30 -6.28 -5.74
CA ALA A 378 -16.43 -6.05 -4.60
C ALA A 378 -15.45 -7.21 -4.39
N ALA A 379 -15.93 -8.44 -4.58
CA ALA A 379 -15.13 -9.65 -4.48
C ALA A 379 -14.07 -9.76 -5.59
N GLU A 380 -14.43 -9.46 -6.85
CA GLU A 380 -13.50 -9.41 -8.00
C GLU A 380 -12.37 -8.38 -7.79
N ARG A 381 -12.68 -7.26 -7.15
CA ARG A 381 -11.71 -6.17 -6.90
C ARG A 381 -10.84 -6.36 -5.67
N GLY A 382 -11.17 -7.30 -4.79
CA GLY A 382 -10.47 -7.46 -3.51
C GLY A 382 -10.86 -6.39 -2.48
N CYS A 383 -12.04 -5.78 -2.59
CA CYS A 383 -12.50 -4.73 -1.67
C CYS A 383 -13.02 -5.32 -0.35
N MET A 384 -12.11 -5.72 0.55
CA MET A 384 -12.46 -6.44 1.79
C MET A 384 -13.51 -5.72 2.66
N GLN A 385 -13.39 -4.40 2.83
CA GLN A 385 -14.33 -3.63 3.66
C GLN A 385 -15.77 -3.72 3.15
N VAL A 386 -15.96 -3.72 1.83
CA VAL A 386 -17.29 -3.79 1.19
C VAL A 386 -17.86 -5.20 1.31
N VAL A 387 -17.02 -6.22 1.11
CA VAL A 387 -17.42 -7.63 1.27
C VAL A 387 -17.85 -7.92 2.71
N GLU A 388 -17.05 -7.48 3.71
CA GLU A 388 -17.41 -7.61 5.13
C GLU A 388 -18.72 -6.90 5.47
N TRP A 389 -18.96 -5.74 4.86
CA TRP A 389 -20.19 -4.98 5.06
C TRP A 389 -21.43 -5.75 4.58
N PHE A 390 -21.39 -6.33 3.37
CA PHE A 390 -22.47 -7.17 2.86
C PHE A 390 -22.68 -8.43 3.70
N MET A 391 -21.60 -9.07 4.15
CA MET A 391 -21.67 -10.24 5.02
C MET A 391 -22.44 -9.97 6.32
N LYS A 392 -22.19 -8.82 6.96
CA LYS A 392 -22.87 -8.44 8.21
C LYS A 392 -24.38 -8.25 8.05
N ARG A 393 -24.86 -8.00 6.84
CA ARG A 393 -26.29 -7.80 6.53
C ARG A 393 -27.01 -9.07 6.08
N GLY A 394 -26.34 -10.21 6.07
CA GLY A 394 -26.95 -11.52 5.80
C GLY A 394 -27.20 -11.78 4.31
N CYS A 395 -26.13 -12.10 3.58
CA CYS A 395 -26.22 -12.55 2.19
C CYS A 395 -26.76 -13.98 2.08
N ARG A 396 -27.42 -14.30 0.97
CA ARG A 396 -27.93 -15.66 0.69
C ARG A 396 -26.79 -16.60 0.31
N ASP A 397 -26.95 -17.90 0.59
CA ASP A 397 -25.94 -18.93 0.32
C ASP A 397 -25.41 -18.92 -1.13
N MET A 398 -26.31 -18.73 -2.10
CA MET A 398 -25.94 -18.63 -3.52
C MET A 398 -25.14 -17.36 -3.84
N GLU A 399 -25.43 -16.24 -3.16
CA GLU A 399 -24.69 -14.99 -3.35
C GLU A 399 -23.27 -15.12 -2.81
N LEU A 400 -23.09 -15.80 -1.69
CA LEU A 400 -21.78 -16.13 -1.12
C LEU A 400 -20.98 -17.03 -2.06
N CYS A 401 -21.62 -18.05 -2.63
CA CYS A 401 -20.97 -18.94 -3.60
C CYS A 401 -20.53 -18.21 -4.87
N LEU A 402 -21.37 -17.33 -5.41
CA LEU A 402 -21.04 -16.52 -6.59
C LEU A 402 -19.95 -15.50 -6.29
N ALA A 403 -19.97 -14.87 -5.11
CA ALA A 403 -18.91 -13.97 -4.66
C ALA A 403 -17.57 -14.68 -4.46
N LEU A 404 -17.58 -15.88 -3.88
CA LEU A 404 -16.39 -16.73 -3.77
C LEU A 404 -15.83 -17.08 -5.15
N THR A 405 -16.71 -17.44 -6.09
CA THR A 405 -16.33 -17.74 -7.47
C THR A 405 -15.68 -16.53 -8.14
N ALA A 406 -16.25 -15.33 -7.94
CA ALA A 406 -15.74 -14.08 -8.51
C ALA A 406 -14.37 -13.68 -7.92
N ALA A 407 -14.21 -13.75 -6.59
CA ALA A 407 -12.91 -13.56 -5.92
C ALA A 407 -11.86 -14.55 -6.42
N THR A 408 -12.26 -15.80 -6.62
CA THR A 408 -11.38 -16.87 -7.13
C THR A 408 -10.96 -16.59 -8.58
N SER A 409 -11.89 -16.20 -9.47
CA SER A 409 -11.54 -15.85 -10.85
C SER A 409 -10.55 -14.70 -10.91
N SER A 410 -10.74 -13.66 -10.09
CA SER A 410 -9.83 -12.51 -10.10
C SER A 410 -8.58 -12.71 -9.23
N SER A 411 -8.32 -13.93 -8.76
CA SER A 411 -7.18 -14.27 -7.89
C SER A 411 -7.06 -13.41 -6.62
N GLN A 412 -8.20 -12.96 -6.08
CA GLN A 412 -8.28 -12.20 -4.83
C GLN A 412 -8.29 -13.17 -3.64
N VAL A 413 -7.11 -13.75 -3.37
CA VAL A 413 -6.93 -14.82 -2.37
C VAL A 413 -7.41 -14.43 -0.98
N ASP A 414 -7.16 -13.18 -0.54
CA ASP A 414 -7.58 -12.73 0.80
C ASP A 414 -9.11 -12.72 0.95
N VAL A 415 -9.84 -12.27 -0.08
CA VAL A 415 -11.30 -12.27 -0.08
C VAL A 415 -11.85 -13.69 -0.21
N ALA A 416 -11.26 -14.51 -1.07
CA ALA A 416 -11.67 -15.91 -1.21
C ALA A 416 -11.47 -16.68 0.11
N ALA A 417 -10.36 -16.45 0.81
CA ALA A 417 -10.08 -17.04 2.12
C ALA A 417 -11.08 -16.60 3.19
N PHE A 418 -11.52 -15.35 3.14
CA PHE A 418 -12.54 -14.84 4.04
C PHE A 418 -13.94 -15.41 3.73
N LEU A 419 -14.31 -15.53 2.45
CA LEU A 419 -15.63 -16.03 2.04
C LEU A 419 -15.79 -17.54 2.20
N LEU A 420 -14.74 -18.32 1.94
CA LEU A 420 -14.81 -19.79 1.91
C LEU A 420 -15.46 -20.42 3.17
N PRO A 421 -15.09 -20.03 4.42
CA PRO A 421 -15.72 -20.60 5.62
C PRO A 421 -17.20 -20.28 5.80
N HIS A 422 -17.72 -19.28 5.06
CA HIS A 422 -19.09 -18.82 5.19
C HIS A 422 -20.02 -19.42 4.13
N VAL A 423 -19.48 -20.06 3.08
CA VAL A 423 -20.31 -20.76 2.09
C VAL A 423 -20.71 -22.13 2.66
N PRO A 424 -22.01 -22.48 2.66
CA PRO A 424 -22.42 -23.79 3.16
C PRO A 424 -21.82 -24.94 2.36
N GLN A 425 -21.35 -25.95 3.08
CA GLN A 425 -20.68 -27.12 2.52
C GLN A 425 -21.49 -27.83 1.42
N HIS A 426 -22.81 -27.99 1.62
CA HIS A 426 -23.69 -28.64 0.64
C HIS A 426 -23.79 -27.87 -0.69
N VAL A 427 -23.60 -26.53 -0.68
CA VAL A 427 -23.56 -25.71 -1.89
C VAL A 427 -22.23 -25.89 -2.61
N LEU A 428 -21.11 -25.92 -1.86
CA LEU A 428 -19.78 -26.16 -2.41
C LEU A 428 -19.70 -27.53 -3.08
N GLU A 429 -20.27 -28.58 -2.48
CA GLU A 429 -20.33 -29.93 -3.06
C GLU A 429 -21.15 -29.94 -4.35
N ALA A 430 -22.36 -29.37 -4.32
CA ALA A 430 -23.27 -29.36 -5.46
C ALA A 430 -22.76 -28.55 -6.66
N LEU A 431 -22.01 -27.47 -6.41
CA LEU A 431 -21.49 -26.55 -7.44
C LEU A 431 -19.98 -26.67 -7.67
N SER A 432 -19.32 -27.65 -7.06
CA SER A 432 -17.85 -27.82 -7.08
C SER A 432 -17.22 -27.73 -8.47
N THR A 433 -17.81 -28.40 -9.47
CA THR A 433 -17.34 -28.36 -10.86
C THR A 433 -17.56 -27.00 -11.50
N GLU A 434 -18.73 -26.40 -11.28
CA GLU A 434 -19.11 -25.12 -11.88
C GLU A 434 -18.31 -23.95 -11.29
N ILE A 435 -18.00 -23.97 -9.99
CA ILE A 435 -17.12 -22.98 -9.34
C ILE A 435 -15.76 -22.97 -10.02
N LEU A 436 -15.12 -24.13 -10.19
CA LEU A 436 -13.79 -24.21 -10.80
C LEU A 436 -13.81 -23.87 -12.29
N LYS A 437 -14.82 -24.31 -13.05
CA LYS A 437 -14.99 -23.95 -14.47
C LYS A 437 -15.15 -22.44 -14.63
N ALA A 438 -16.08 -21.84 -13.88
CA ALA A 438 -16.37 -20.41 -13.93
C ALA A 438 -15.17 -19.56 -13.46
N ALA A 439 -14.45 -20.02 -12.44
CA ALA A 439 -13.24 -19.35 -11.96
C ALA A 439 -12.12 -19.37 -13.00
N GLY A 440 -11.92 -20.50 -13.69
CA GLY A 440 -10.93 -20.64 -14.74
C GLY A 440 -11.25 -19.85 -16.00
N GLU A 441 -12.52 -19.80 -16.42
CA GLU A 441 -12.97 -19.04 -17.60
C GLU A 441 -12.76 -17.52 -17.43
N ARG A 442 -13.03 -17.00 -16.23
CA ARG A 442 -12.90 -15.56 -15.91
C ARG A 442 -11.54 -15.18 -15.32
N SER A 443 -10.55 -16.07 -15.41
CA SER A 443 -9.29 -15.95 -14.66
C SER A 443 -8.35 -14.82 -15.12
N GLY A 444 -8.60 -14.19 -16.27
CA GLY A 444 -7.76 -13.12 -16.81
C GLY A 444 -6.30 -13.52 -17.04
N GLY A 445 -6.00 -14.83 -17.08
CA GLY A 445 -4.65 -15.38 -17.25
C GLY A 445 -3.95 -15.84 -15.97
N SER A 446 -4.51 -15.64 -14.77
CA SER A 446 -3.94 -16.20 -13.52
C SER A 446 -4.89 -17.19 -12.84
N LEU A 447 -4.38 -18.39 -12.57
CA LEU A 447 -5.10 -19.46 -11.88
C LEU A 447 -4.73 -19.55 -10.39
N ASP A 448 -4.13 -18.52 -9.82
CA ASP A 448 -3.71 -18.50 -8.41
C ASP A 448 -4.90 -18.65 -7.46
N GLY A 449 -6.05 -18.03 -7.77
CA GLY A 449 -7.28 -18.22 -7.01
C GLY A 449 -7.78 -19.68 -7.04
N VAL A 450 -7.76 -20.32 -8.21
CA VAL A 450 -8.11 -21.75 -8.36
C VAL A 450 -7.13 -22.62 -7.58
N ALA A 451 -5.83 -22.33 -7.65
CA ALA A 451 -4.82 -23.03 -6.87
C ALA A 451 -5.05 -22.87 -5.36
N PHE A 452 -5.46 -21.69 -4.91
CA PHE A 452 -5.81 -21.41 -3.52
C PHE A 452 -7.01 -22.24 -3.05
N LEU A 453 -8.12 -22.29 -3.80
CA LEU A 453 -9.29 -23.11 -3.45
C LEU A 453 -8.91 -24.59 -3.28
N LEU A 454 -8.15 -25.14 -4.23
CA LEU A 454 -7.73 -26.55 -4.20
C LEU A 454 -6.80 -26.83 -3.01
N ARG A 455 -5.86 -25.93 -2.71
CA ARG A 455 -4.98 -26.05 -1.53
C ARG A 455 -5.74 -25.93 -0.22
N SER A 456 -6.81 -25.15 -0.20
CA SER A 456 -7.62 -24.92 1.01
C SER A 456 -8.57 -26.08 1.31
N ASP A 457 -8.57 -27.14 0.49
CA ASP A 457 -9.53 -28.24 0.58
C ASP A 457 -10.96 -27.71 0.69
N PHE A 458 -11.38 -26.95 -0.32
CA PHE A 458 -12.65 -26.21 -0.29
C PHE A 458 -13.90 -27.09 -0.13
N LEU A 459 -13.77 -28.42 -0.30
CA LEU A 459 -14.84 -29.38 -0.02
C LEU A 459 -14.69 -30.07 1.35
N GLY A 460 -13.66 -29.78 2.15
CA GLY A 460 -13.41 -30.46 3.42
C GLY A 460 -13.20 -31.98 3.32
N ASP A 461 -13.12 -32.52 2.11
CA ASP A 461 -12.73 -33.89 1.79
C ASP A 461 -11.66 -33.83 0.69
N PRO A 462 -10.40 -34.13 1.03
CA PRO A 462 -9.31 -34.15 0.07
C PRO A 462 -9.59 -35.05 -1.14
N THR A 463 -10.31 -36.17 -0.93
CA THR A 463 -10.61 -37.13 -2.00
C THR A 463 -11.59 -36.53 -3.00
N ALA A 464 -12.66 -35.90 -2.51
CA ALA A 464 -13.61 -35.18 -3.35
C ALA A 464 -12.93 -34.00 -4.07
N THR A 465 -12.10 -33.21 -3.38
CA THR A 465 -11.38 -32.06 -3.97
C THR A 465 -10.50 -32.50 -5.14
N TYR A 466 -9.72 -33.59 -4.98
CA TYR A 466 -8.93 -34.14 -6.08
C TYR A 466 -9.81 -34.73 -7.19
N ALA A 467 -10.89 -35.43 -6.85
CA ALA A 467 -11.77 -36.07 -7.83
C ALA A 467 -12.42 -35.04 -8.77
N VAL A 468 -12.83 -33.87 -8.24
CA VAL A 468 -13.37 -32.76 -9.04
C VAL A 468 -12.29 -32.20 -9.97
N ALA A 469 -11.09 -31.92 -9.47
CA ALA A 469 -9.98 -31.42 -10.29
C ALA A 469 -9.62 -32.39 -11.43
N ASP A 470 -9.61 -33.68 -11.13
CA ASP A 470 -9.28 -34.75 -12.05
C ASP A 470 -10.40 -35.00 -13.09
N ALA A 471 -11.67 -34.87 -12.68
CA ALA A 471 -12.81 -34.91 -13.59
C ALA A 471 -12.78 -33.76 -14.62
N ILE A 472 -12.45 -32.53 -14.18
CA ILE A 472 -12.31 -31.39 -15.09
C ILE A 472 -11.09 -31.57 -16.02
N ALA A 473 -9.96 -32.06 -15.49
CA ALA A 473 -8.74 -32.29 -16.28
C ALA A 473 -8.92 -33.34 -17.39
N ARG A 474 -9.76 -34.37 -17.16
CA ARG A 474 -10.10 -35.42 -18.14
C ARG A 474 -11.30 -35.09 -19.01
N SER A 475 -11.95 -33.96 -18.77
CA SER A 475 -13.16 -33.58 -19.47
C SER A 475 -12.89 -33.25 -20.94
N ASP A 476 -13.63 -33.89 -21.84
CA ASP A 476 -13.69 -33.53 -23.27
C ASP A 476 -14.63 -32.34 -23.55
N ASP A 477 -15.19 -31.73 -22.50
CA ASP A 477 -16.08 -30.57 -22.59
C ASP A 477 -15.33 -29.35 -23.12
N GLU A 478 -15.62 -28.93 -24.35
CA GLU A 478 -15.05 -27.75 -25.00
C GLU A 478 -15.39 -26.43 -24.29
N ALA A 479 -16.41 -26.43 -23.40
CA ALA A 479 -16.77 -25.25 -22.62
C ALA A 479 -15.77 -24.94 -21.48
N VAL A 480 -14.89 -25.89 -21.12
CA VAL A 480 -13.89 -25.67 -20.06
C VAL A 480 -12.65 -24.99 -20.66
N ALA A 481 -12.25 -23.86 -20.07
CA ALA A 481 -11.08 -23.11 -20.50
C ALA A 481 -9.82 -24.00 -20.64
N PRO A 482 -9.10 -23.93 -21.78
CA PRO A 482 -7.96 -24.80 -22.06
C PRO A 482 -6.82 -24.58 -21.07
N GLU A 483 -6.62 -23.35 -20.60
CA GLU A 483 -5.63 -23.01 -19.57
C GLU A 483 -5.94 -23.72 -18.25
N LEU A 484 -7.22 -23.76 -17.84
CA LEU A 484 -7.66 -24.47 -16.64
C LEU A 484 -7.42 -25.98 -16.79
N LYS A 485 -7.80 -26.58 -17.92
CA LYS A 485 -7.55 -28.02 -18.17
C LYS A 485 -6.07 -28.34 -18.08
N CYS A 486 -5.22 -27.53 -18.72
CA CYS A 486 -3.77 -27.70 -18.71
C CYS A 486 -3.20 -27.62 -17.30
N PHE A 487 -3.59 -26.58 -16.54
CA PHE A 487 -3.16 -26.39 -15.16
C PHE A 487 -3.57 -27.56 -14.24
N LEU A 488 -4.82 -28.00 -14.31
CA LEU A 488 -5.29 -29.13 -13.51
C LEU A 488 -4.59 -30.43 -13.93
N ARG A 489 -4.39 -30.65 -15.24
CA ARG A 489 -3.66 -31.80 -15.76
C ARG A 489 -2.20 -31.81 -15.30
N GLU A 490 -1.53 -30.66 -15.24
CA GLU A 490 -0.13 -30.54 -14.83
C GLU A 490 0.07 -30.68 -13.31
N HIS A 491 -0.88 -30.21 -12.49
CA HIS A 491 -0.68 -30.07 -11.05
C HIS A 491 -1.62 -30.90 -10.18
N TRP A 492 -2.89 -31.07 -10.55
CA TRP A 492 -3.95 -31.53 -9.63
C TRP A 492 -4.67 -32.82 -10.06
N SER A 493 -4.40 -33.33 -11.26
CA SER A 493 -4.97 -34.58 -11.79
C SER A 493 -4.22 -35.83 -11.34
N GLU A 494 -4.80 -37.01 -11.59
CA GLU A 494 -4.10 -38.28 -11.41
C GLU A 494 -2.87 -38.41 -12.34
N ALA A 495 -2.94 -37.86 -13.55
CA ALA A 495 -1.80 -37.80 -14.45
C ALA A 495 -0.64 -36.98 -13.84
N ALA A 496 -0.96 -35.86 -13.19
CA ALA A 496 0.02 -35.04 -12.47
C ALA A 496 0.72 -35.83 -11.36
N PHE A 497 -0.01 -36.69 -10.65
CA PHE A 497 0.55 -37.57 -9.63
C PHE A 497 1.57 -38.55 -10.21
N VAL A 498 1.22 -39.21 -11.33
CA VAL A 498 2.11 -40.14 -12.03
C VAL A 498 3.36 -39.44 -12.56
N ASP A 499 3.22 -38.24 -13.14
CA ASP A 499 4.36 -37.43 -13.57
C ASP A 499 5.23 -36.98 -12.38
N GLY A 500 4.60 -36.67 -11.25
CA GLY A 500 5.27 -36.39 -9.98
C GLY A 500 6.17 -37.54 -9.53
N LEU A 501 5.66 -38.78 -9.54
CA LEU A 501 6.43 -39.98 -9.22
C LEU A 501 7.66 -40.11 -10.15
N ARG A 502 7.46 -39.95 -11.46
CA ARG A 502 8.53 -40.04 -12.47
C ARG A 502 9.60 -38.97 -12.26
N LEU A 503 9.19 -37.71 -12.07
CA LEU A 503 10.11 -36.60 -11.80
C LEU A 503 10.89 -36.80 -10.50
N GLY A 504 10.22 -37.27 -9.45
CA GLY A 504 10.87 -37.62 -8.19
C GLY A 504 11.95 -38.69 -8.37
N GLN A 505 11.68 -39.71 -9.20
CA GLN A 505 12.64 -40.76 -9.53
C GLN A 505 13.82 -40.22 -10.35
N GLU A 506 13.56 -39.44 -11.39
CA GLU A 506 14.60 -38.82 -12.23
C GLU A 506 15.49 -37.87 -11.43
N HIS A 507 14.89 -37.04 -10.57
CA HIS A 507 15.62 -36.11 -9.71
C HIS A 507 16.58 -36.85 -8.79
N TYR A 508 16.11 -37.90 -8.12
CA TYR A 508 16.96 -38.75 -7.29
C TYR A 508 18.08 -39.40 -8.09
N MET A 509 17.79 -39.97 -9.26
CA MET A 509 18.81 -40.59 -10.11
C MET A 509 19.87 -39.58 -10.58
N ASN A 510 19.46 -38.37 -10.95
CA ASN A 510 20.36 -37.29 -11.35
C ASN A 510 21.25 -36.85 -10.18
N ILE A 511 20.68 -36.66 -9.00
CA ILE A 511 21.46 -36.38 -7.78
C ILE A 511 22.43 -37.52 -7.51
N VAL A 512 22.00 -38.78 -7.51
CA VAL A 512 22.88 -39.94 -7.26
C VAL A 512 24.00 -40.06 -8.30
N ARG A 513 23.74 -39.75 -9.58
CA ARG A 513 24.79 -39.70 -10.62
C ARG A 513 25.81 -38.59 -10.33
N ILE A 514 25.34 -37.40 -9.94
CA ILE A 514 26.21 -36.29 -9.51
C ILE A 514 27.02 -36.70 -8.28
N LEU A 515 26.41 -37.37 -7.30
CA LEU A 515 27.09 -37.90 -6.11
C LEU A 515 28.17 -38.93 -6.48
N LYS A 516 27.91 -39.79 -7.47
CA LYS A 516 28.87 -40.79 -7.96
C LYS A 516 30.06 -40.18 -8.72
N TRP A 517 29.88 -39.03 -9.35
CA TRP A 517 30.92 -38.39 -10.18
C TRP A 517 31.66 -37.23 -9.50
N SER A 518 31.21 -36.78 -8.33
CA SER A 518 31.86 -35.67 -7.62
C SER A 518 33.09 -36.16 -6.82
N GLY A 519 34.28 -35.72 -7.23
CA GLY A 519 35.55 -35.96 -6.53
C GLY A 519 35.74 -35.10 -5.27
N CYS A 520 34.68 -34.93 -4.46
CA CYS A 520 34.74 -34.16 -3.23
C CYS A 520 35.32 -35.02 -2.07
N PRO A 521 36.13 -34.43 -1.17
CA PRO A 521 36.72 -35.13 -0.03
C PRO A 521 35.67 -35.60 1.01
N ILE A 522 34.45 -35.04 0.98
CA ILE A 522 33.27 -35.69 1.55
C ILE A 522 32.61 -36.46 0.43
N CYS A 523 32.87 -37.76 0.38
CA CYS A 523 32.20 -38.66 -0.52
C CYS A 523 30.76 -38.82 -0.04
N LEU A 524 29.82 -38.05 -0.60
CA LEU A 524 28.38 -38.11 -0.29
C LEU A 524 27.78 -39.53 -0.46
N ARG A 525 28.50 -40.44 -1.14
CA ARG A 525 28.21 -41.88 -1.20
C ARG A 525 28.34 -42.60 0.15
N ASP A 526 29.15 -42.08 1.07
CA ASP A 526 29.43 -42.65 2.39
C ASP A 526 28.36 -42.26 3.43
N LEU A 527 27.43 -41.37 3.06
CA LEU A 527 26.29 -41.04 3.90
C LEU A 527 25.27 -42.18 3.94
N PRO A 528 24.65 -42.45 5.11
CA PRO A 528 23.52 -43.36 5.23
C PRO A 528 22.45 -43.11 4.16
N PRO A 529 21.81 -44.17 3.61
CA PRO A 529 20.74 -44.03 2.61
C PRO A 529 19.67 -42.99 2.97
N PRO A 530 19.18 -42.90 4.23
CA PRO A 530 18.22 -41.87 4.61
C PRO A 530 18.73 -40.45 4.39
N LEU A 531 20.00 -40.16 4.72
CA LEU A 531 20.58 -38.83 4.52
C LEU A 531 20.78 -38.50 3.04
N ARG A 532 21.13 -39.48 2.22
CA ARG A 532 21.24 -39.29 0.75
C ARG A 532 19.87 -38.99 0.13
N VAL A 533 18.82 -39.68 0.58
CA VAL A 533 17.44 -39.44 0.15
C VAL A 533 16.97 -38.06 0.63
N THR A 534 17.23 -37.68 1.88
CA THR A 534 16.90 -36.35 2.41
C THR A 534 17.62 -35.23 1.66
N ILE A 535 18.89 -35.40 1.29
CA ILE A 535 19.63 -34.43 0.47
C ILE A 535 19.02 -34.35 -0.93
N ALA A 536 18.71 -35.49 -1.54
CA ALA A 536 18.11 -35.54 -2.87
C ALA A 536 16.72 -34.89 -2.92
N TYR A 537 15.94 -34.94 -1.84
CA TYR A 537 14.59 -34.36 -1.79
C TYR A 537 14.52 -33.11 -0.89
N LEU A 538 15.63 -32.47 -0.56
CA LEU A 538 15.63 -31.26 0.27
C LEU A 538 14.79 -30.10 -0.32
N PRO A 539 14.81 -29.85 -1.65
CA PRO A 539 13.92 -28.86 -2.26
C PRO A 539 12.44 -29.22 -2.06
N LEU A 540 12.07 -30.48 -2.30
CA LEU A 540 10.72 -30.99 -2.07
C LEU A 540 10.28 -30.83 -0.61
N TYR A 541 11.17 -31.10 0.35
CA TYR A 541 10.89 -30.88 1.77
C TYR A 541 10.58 -29.40 2.08
N ARG A 542 11.31 -28.45 1.48
CA ARG A 542 11.02 -27.02 1.66
C ARG A 542 9.65 -26.66 1.11
N GLU A 543 9.31 -27.14 -0.08
CA GLU A 543 7.99 -26.90 -0.69
C GLU A 543 6.85 -27.52 0.14
N CYS A 544 7.04 -28.73 0.67
CA CYS A 544 6.07 -29.35 1.59
C CYS A 544 5.93 -28.60 2.92
N VAL A 545 7.02 -28.05 3.46
CA VAL A 545 6.98 -27.23 4.69
C VAL A 545 6.30 -25.89 4.44
N GLU A 546 6.53 -25.27 3.28
CA GLU A 546 5.88 -24.04 2.87
C GLU A 546 4.36 -24.20 2.69
N ALA A 547 3.88 -25.40 2.35
CA ALA A 547 2.46 -25.71 2.23
C ALA A 547 1.69 -25.68 3.57
N GLY A 548 2.37 -25.70 4.73
CA GLY A 548 1.77 -25.32 6.01
C GLY A 548 0.53 -26.10 6.49
N GLY A 549 0.33 -27.34 6.02
CA GLY A 549 -0.86 -28.16 6.35
C GLY A 549 -1.99 -28.07 5.33
N CYS A 550 -1.84 -27.26 4.27
CA CYS A 550 -2.75 -27.24 3.12
C CYS A 550 -2.62 -28.49 2.24
N LEU A 551 -3.63 -28.75 1.42
CA LEU A 551 -3.62 -29.84 0.46
C LEU A 551 -2.52 -29.65 -0.58
N LEU A 552 -1.67 -30.67 -0.77
CA LEU A 552 -0.59 -30.64 -1.75
C LEU A 552 -1.14 -30.85 -3.17
N SER A 553 -0.49 -30.27 -4.18
CA SER A 553 -0.79 -30.65 -5.56
C SER A 553 -0.48 -32.14 -5.78
N GLN A 554 -1.23 -32.81 -6.66
CA GLN A 554 -1.01 -34.22 -6.98
C GLN A 554 0.42 -34.49 -7.47
N ARG A 555 1.01 -33.55 -8.23
CA ARG A 555 2.41 -33.65 -8.66
C ARG A 555 3.40 -33.67 -7.51
N LEU A 556 3.25 -32.78 -6.52
CA LEU A 556 4.10 -32.77 -5.32
C LEU A 556 3.86 -34.02 -4.46
N ARG A 557 2.60 -34.45 -4.35
CA ARG A 557 2.23 -35.69 -3.66
C ARG A 557 2.92 -36.90 -4.27
N GLY A 558 2.98 -37.00 -5.61
CA GLY A 558 3.71 -38.05 -6.31
C GLY A 558 5.20 -38.05 -6.00
N GLN A 559 5.85 -36.88 -6.03
CA GLN A 559 7.26 -36.75 -5.65
C GLN A 559 7.51 -37.15 -4.18
N LEU A 560 6.60 -36.79 -3.28
CA LEU A 560 6.68 -37.11 -1.86
C LEU A 560 6.51 -38.61 -1.61
N VAL A 561 5.56 -39.27 -2.29
CA VAL A 561 5.37 -40.73 -2.23
C VAL A 561 6.63 -41.45 -2.70
N GLU A 562 7.27 -40.98 -3.78
CA GLU A 562 8.54 -41.57 -4.25
C GLU A 562 9.68 -41.36 -3.25
N ALA A 563 9.76 -40.18 -2.62
CA ALA A 563 10.74 -39.90 -1.58
C ALA A 563 10.54 -40.82 -0.35
N VAL A 564 9.29 -40.98 0.10
CA VAL A 564 8.93 -41.88 1.22
C VAL A 564 9.22 -43.34 0.85
N ARG A 565 8.87 -43.78 -0.37
CA ARG A 565 9.16 -45.14 -0.85
C ARG A 565 10.67 -45.46 -0.80
N ARG A 566 11.51 -44.46 -1.09
CA ARG A 566 12.98 -44.55 -1.01
C ARG A 566 13.50 -44.53 0.43
N LEU A 567 12.86 -43.79 1.33
CA LEU A 567 13.20 -43.78 2.76
C LEU A 567 12.82 -45.09 3.45
N ASP A 568 11.65 -45.65 3.14
CA ASP A 568 11.14 -46.91 3.70
C ASP A 568 11.84 -48.17 3.15
N GLY A 569 12.80 -48.01 2.22
CA GLY A 569 13.52 -49.13 1.61
C GLY A 569 12.63 -50.07 0.80
N ARG A 570 11.39 -49.67 0.46
CA ARG A 570 10.43 -50.47 -0.34
C ARG A 570 10.66 -50.32 -1.84
N VAL A 571 11.92 -50.35 -2.26
CA VAL A 571 12.24 -50.88 -3.58
C VAL A 571 12.19 -52.39 -3.41
N LEU A 572 11.33 -53.04 -4.19
CA LEU A 572 11.20 -54.49 -4.39
C LEU A 572 12.25 -55.35 -3.65
N LYS A 573 11.73 -56.22 -2.78
CA LYS A 573 12.41 -57.39 -2.21
C LYS A 573 12.80 -58.39 -3.30
N GLU A 574 13.63 -57.97 -4.25
CA GLU A 574 14.46 -58.86 -5.03
C GLU A 574 15.87 -58.23 -5.04
N GLU A 575 16.80 -58.93 -4.39
CA GLU A 575 18.26 -58.75 -4.36
C GLU A 575 18.98 -58.00 -3.23
N TYR A 576 18.33 -57.30 -2.28
CA TYR A 576 19.06 -56.64 -1.17
C TYR A 576 18.71 -57.12 0.25
N SER A 577 18.36 -58.40 0.41
CA SER A 577 18.47 -59.07 1.73
C SER A 577 19.75 -59.92 1.80
N LYS A 578 20.91 -59.27 1.86
CA LYS A 578 22.03 -59.84 2.62
C LYS A 578 22.14 -59.02 3.90
N LYS A 579 21.89 -59.68 5.03
CA LYS A 579 22.16 -59.19 6.38
C LYS A 579 23.54 -58.49 6.38
N HIS A 580 23.64 -57.32 7.00
CA HIS A 580 24.93 -56.67 7.23
C HIS A 580 25.77 -57.58 8.11
N SER A 581 26.75 -58.25 7.50
CA SER A 581 27.79 -58.99 8.18
C SER A 581 29.10 -58.28 7.87
N ILE A 582 29.69 -57.61 8.87
CA ILE A 582 30.98 -56.91 8.72
C ILE A 582 32.02 -57.92 8.24
N SER A 583 32.69 -57.62 7.12
CA SER A 583 33.79 -58.44 6.61
C SER A 583 34.99 -58.33 7.54
N VAL A 584 35.66 -59.44 7.84
CA VAL A 584 36.86 -59.44 8.69
C VAL A 584 37.97 -58.61 8.05
N LEU A 585 38.16 -58.73 6.74
CA LEU A 585 39.14 -57.96 5.98
C LEU A 585 38.48 -56.77 5.28
N GLY A 586 39.19 -55.64 5.21
CA GLY A 586 38.80 -54.45 4.46
C GLY A 586 37.96 -53.42 5.22
N GLU A 587 37.50 -53.73 6.44
CA GLU A 587 36.77 -52.78 7.30
C GLU A 587 37.54 -52.42 8.58
N PRO A 588 37.44 -51.18 9.08
CA PRO A 588 38.19 -50.70 10.24
C PRO A 588 37.46 -50.97 11.57
N TRP A 589 37.44 -52.23 12.02
CA TRP A 589 36.68 -52.65 13.21
C TRP A 589 37.54 -53.01 14.43
N LEU A 590 38.87 -52.96 14.34
CA LEU A 590 39.75 -53.19 15.49
C LEU A 590 39.95 -51.91 16.32
N PRO A 591 40.03 -52.00 17.67
CA PRO A 591 40.21 -50.85 18.57
C PRO A 591 41.67 -50.35 18.63
N ASP A 592 42.25 -50.05 17.47
CA ASP A 592 43.58 -49.46 17.32
C ASP A 592 43.49 -48.13 16.55
N PRO A 593 43.73 -46.97 17.20
CA PRO A 593 43.66 -45.66 16.55
C PRO A 593 44.68 -45.44 15.42
N SER A 594 45.79 -46.20 15.43
CA SER A 594 46.88 -46.07 14.46
C SER A 594 46.70 -46.99 13.26
N ASN A 595 46.11 -48.18 13.44
CA ASN A 595 45.75 -49.08 12.36
C ASN A 595 44.52 -49.94 12.74
N PRO A 596 43.30 -49.49 12.41
CA PRO A 596 42.07 -50.18 12.79
C PRO A 596 41.74 -51.41 11.92
N PHE A 597 42.65 -51.83 11.03
CA PHE A 597 42.46 -52.97 10.13
C PHE A 597 43.21 -54.21 10.61
N VAL A 598 42.64 -55.37 10.29
CA VAL A 598 43.27 -56.69 10.45
C VAL A 598 44.51 -56.76 9.54
N ALA A 599 45.66 -57.03 10.15
CA ALA A 599 46.94 -57.23 9.46
C ALA A 599 47.22 -58.70 9.15
N SER A 600 46.51 -59.62 9.81
CA SER A 600 46.63 -61.07 9.65
C SER A 600 46.33 -61.51 8.21
N SER A 601 47.19 -62.38 7.67
CA SER A 601 47.15 -62.81 6.27
C SER A 601 46.80 -64.30 6.15
N HIS A 602 45.57 -64.68 6.50
CA HIS A 602 45.10 -66.06 6.35
C HIS A 602 44.02 -66.18 5.24
N PRO A 603 44.11 -67.17 4.32
CA PRO A 603 43.19 -67.29 3.18
C PRO A 603 41.71 -67.39 3.57
N ALA A 604 41.42 -68.04 4.70
CA ALA A 604 40.05 -68.17 5.21
C ALA A 604 39.42 -66.82 5.62
N LEU A 605 40.23 -65.80 5.91
CA LEU A 605 39.74 -64.47 6.32
C LEU A 605 39.15 -63.68 5.17
N ALA A 606 39.48 -64.01 3.91
CA ALA A 606 39.01 -63.28 2.73
C ALA A 606 37.49 -63.32 2.53
N THR A 607 36.82 -64.31 3.12
CA THR A 607 35.35 -64.46 3.05
C THR A 607 34.70 -64.51 4.43
N ALA A 608 35.49 -64.38 5.50
CA ALA A 608 35.01 -64.43 6.86
C ALA A 608 34.28 -63.14 7.26
N THR A 609 33.31 -63.29 8.16
CA THR A 609 32.58 -62.16 8.75
C THR A 609 32.86 -62.12 10.24
N VAL A 610 32.78 -60.93 10.85
CA VAL A 610 33.03 -60.74 12.29
C VAL A 610 32.07 -61.59 13.13
N ALA A 611 30.81 -61.74 12.70
CA ALA A 611 29.85 -62.65 13.34
C ALA A 611 30.26 -64.13 13.28
N GLY A 612 30.99 -64.53 12.24
CA GLY A 612 31.53 -65.89 12.09
C GLY A 612 32.71 -66.18 13.03
N LEU A 613 33.21 -65.18 13.76
CA LEU A 613 34.25 -65.34 14.79
C LEU A 613 33.65 -65.47 16.21
N MET A 614 32.31 -65.47 16.34
CA MET A 614 31.61 -65.56 17.61
C MET A 614 31.10 -66.98 17.85
N SER A 615 31.14 -67.45 19.10
CA SER A 615 30.59 -68.75 19.47
C SER A 615 29.07 -68.72 19.53
N LEU A 616 28.44 -69.77 18.99
CA LEU A 616 26.98 -69.91 18.93
C LEU A 616 26.33 -70.09 20.31
N ASP A 617 27.09 -70.51 21.31
CA ASP A 617 26.55 -71.07 22.55
C ASP A 617 26.66 -70.12 23.75
N ASN A 618 27.57 -69.12 23.70
CA ASN A 618 27.89 -68.26 24.85
C ASN A 618 27.89 -66.75 24.57
N GLY A 619 27.62 -66.31 23.33
CA GLY A 619 27.61 -64.90 22.96
C GLY A 619 28.97 -64.20 23.07
N GLY A 620 30.04 -64.98 23.21
CA GLY A 620 31.43 -64.54 23.27
C GLY A 620 32.19 -64.83 21.97
N TRP A 621 33.44 -64.38 21.92
CA TRP A 621 34.36 -64.69 20.82
C TRP A 621 34.71 -66.19 20.81
N ASP A 622 34.78 -66.80 19.64
CA ASP A 622 35.34 -68.15 19.46
C ASP A 622 36.86 -68.06 19.49
N VAL A 623 37.41 -68.33 20.68
CA VAL A 623 38.83 -68.14 20.97
C VAL A 623 39.71 -69.09 20.15
N GLU A 624 39.23 -70.31 19.86
CA GLU A 624 39.97 -71.30 19.08
C GLU A 624 40.12 -70.82 17.63
N ILE A 625 39.02 -70.36 17.02
CA ILE A 625 39.02 -69.78 15.67
C ILE A 625 39.91 -68.53 15.59
N ILE A 626 39.88 -67.68 16.60
CA ILE A 626 40.69 -66.45 16.61
C ILE A 626 42.18 -66.76 16.75
N GLU A 627 42.56 -67.72 17.60
CA GLU A 627 43.94 -68.12 17.80
C GLU A 627 44.53 -68.82 16.57
N ASP A 628 43.71 -69.55 15.81
CA ASP A 628 44.12 -70.25 14.60
C ASP A 628 44.24 -69.33 13.37
N LEU A 629 43.37 -68.31 13.26
CA LEU A 629 43.25 -67.51 12.03
C LEU A 629 43.98 -66.16 12.06
N PHE A 630 44.25 -65.60 13.24
CA PHE A 630 44.81 -64.25 13.39
C PHE A 630 46.21 -64.27 13.99
N GLU A 631 47.03 -63.27 13.67
CA GLU A 631 48.31 -63.01 14.33
C GLU A 631 48.11 -62.35 15.70
N VAL A 632 49.10 -62.49 16.58
CA VAL A 632 49.03 -62.09 18.01
C VAL A 632 48.49 -60.67 18.22
N ARG A 633 48.85 -59.71 17.37
CA ARG A 633 48.34 -58.33 17.43
C ARG A 633 46.81 -58.30 17.31
N ASP A 634 46.30 -58.90 16.24
CA ASP A 634 44.88 -58.83 15.92
C ASP A 634 44.09 -59.71 16.90
N GLN A 635 44.63 -60.85 17.34
CA GLN A 635 44.03 -61.66 18.41
C GLN A 635 43.76 -60.84 19.67
N LEU A 636 44.76 -60.08 20.15
CA LEU A 636 44.63 -59.26 21.35
C LEU A 636 43.60 -58.13 21.16
N LEU A 637 43.61 -57.49 19.99
CA LEU A 637 42.66 -56.43 19.65
C LEU A 637 41.22 -56.96 19.57
N ILE A 638 40.99 -58.09 18.92
CA ILE A 638 39.67 -58.72 18.80
C ILE A 638 39.14 -59.12 20.17
N LYS A 639 39.96 -59.81 20.98
CA LYS A 639 39.60 -60.23 22.34
C LYS A 639 39.33 -59.06 23.29
N SER A 640 39.84 -57.86 22.99
CA SER A 640 39.59 -56.65 23.78
C SER A 640 38.24 -56.00 23.49
N ILE A 641 37.55 -56.38 22.41
CA ILE A 641 36.23 -55.84 22.06
C ILE A 641 35.16 -56.51 22.95
N PRO A 642 34.45 -55.74 23.80
CA PRO A 642 33.39 -56.29 24.62
C PRO A 642 32.16 -56.62 23.76
N LEU A 643 31.73 -57.88 23.77
CA LEU A 643 30.47 -58.30 23.13
C LEU A 643 29.30 -58.10 24.11
N GLN A 644 28.29 -57.34 23.70
CA GLN A 644 27.04 -57.22 24.47
C GLN A 644 26.13 -58.43 24.19
N ALA A 645 25.34 -58.82 25.19
CA ALA A 645 24.49 -60.02 25.12
C ALA A 645 23.57 -60.07 23.88
N LEU A 646 23.33 -61.29 23.40
CA LEU A 646 22.68 -61.79 22.16
C LEU A 646 21.36 -61.15 21.69
N SER A 647 20.83 -60.10 22.33
CA SER A 647 19.54 -59.47 21.99
C SER A 647 19.63 -58.05 21.43
N ALA A 648 20.83 -57.48 21.27
CA ALA A 648 21.00 -56.15 20.68
C ALA A 648 21.37 -56.24 19.19
N THR A 649 20.69 -55.46 18.34
CA THR A 649 21.06 -55.29 16.93
C THR A 649 22.34 -54.47 16.81
N ASP A 650 23.26 -54.85 15.91
CA ASP A 650 24.50 -54.14 15.64
C ASP A 650 24.28 -52.63 15.42
N GLN A 651 25.12 -51.79 16.05
CA GLN A 651 25.08 -50.33 15.91
C GLN A 651 26.46 -49.76 15.59
N ILE A 652 26.51 -48.81 14.65
CA ILE A 652 27.73 -48.07 14.31
C ILE A 652 27.97 -46.99 15.37
N SER A 653 29.17 -46.96 15.95
CA SER A 653 29.58 -45.93 16.91
C SER A 653 30.63 -44.97 16.32
N TRP A 654 30.51 -43.69 16.64
CA TRP A 654 31.44 -42.64 16.20
C TRP A 654 32.68 -42.56 17.11
N ALA A 655 33.85 -42.92 16.57
CA ALA A 655 35.10 -43.05 17.33
C ALA A 655 35.69 -41.74 17.91
N LYS A 656 35.15 -40.56 17.54
CA LYS A 656 35.67 -39.26 18.02
C LYS A 656 34.85 -38.64 19.16
N GLU A 657 33.84 -39.37 19.67
CA GLU A 657 33.03 -38.97 20.82
C GLU A 657 32.95 -40.14 21.81
N VAL A 658 33.15 -39.88 23.10
CA VAL A 658 33.10 -40.91 24.16
C VAL A 658 31.71 -41.55 24.27
N SER A 659 30.67 -40.81 23.88
CA SER A 659 29.29 -41.31 23.82
C SER A 659 29.03 -42.29 22.67
N GLY A 660 29.95 -42.42 21.71
CA GLY A 660 29.75 -43.16 20.46
C GLY A 660 28.73 -42.50 19.52
N ILE A 661 28.15 -41.35 19.89
CA ILE A 661 27.14 -40.65 19.09
C ILE A 661 27.84 -39.61 18.22
N TYR A 662 27.55 -39.66 16.92
CA TYR A 662 28.04 -38.68 15.96
C TYR A 662 27.58 -37.26 16.31
N SER A 663 28.52 -36.29 16.28
CA SER A 663 28.20 -34.87 16.36
C SER A 663 28.84 -34.13 15.19
N VAL A 664 28.10 -33.17 14.59
CA VAL A 664 28.63 -32.33 13.52
C VAL A 664 29.89 -31.58 13.99
N LYS A 665 29.96 -31.24 15.27
CA LYS A 665 31.12 -30.60 15.91
C LYS A 665 32.37 -31.49 15.91
N SER A 666 32.26 -32.75 16.32
CA SER A 666 33.40 -33.69 16.34
C SER A 666 33.85 -34.09 14.94
N ALA A 667 32.91 -34.27 14.00
CA ALA A 667 33.22 -34.52 12.61
C ALA A 667 33.92 -33.33 11.95
N TYR A 668 33.43 -32.11 12.20
CA TYR A 668 34.08 -30.90 11.70
C TYR A 668 35.47 -30.69 12.31
N GLY A 669 35.63 -30.98 13.61
CA GLY A 669 36.93 -30.97 14.29
C GLY A 669 37.93 -31.96 13.67
N LEU A 670 37.50 -33.20 13.39
CA LEU A 670 38.32 -34.19 12.69
C LEU A 670 38.73 -33.72 11.29
N LEU A 671 37.77 -33.21 10.52
CA LEU A 671 38.02 -32.69 9.16
C LEU A 671 38.93 -31.45 9.16
N GLN A 672 38.97 -30.68 10.24
CA GLN A 672 39.91 -29.58 10.39
C GLN A 672 41.33 -30.04 10.75
N GLN A 673 41.46 -31.10 11.56
CA GLN A 673 42.77 -31.68 11.89
C GLN A 673 43.45 -32.28 10.65
N ASP A 674 42.69 -32.92 9.77
CA ASP A 674 43.18 -33.55 8.54
C ASP A 674 43.63 -32.55 7.46
N LYS A 675 43.12 -31.31 7.50
CA LYS A 675 43.40 -30.28 6.49
C LYS A 675 44.70 -29.50 6.69
N GLY A 676 45.43 -29.75 7.79
CA GLY A 676 46.65 -29.02 8.14
C GLY A 676 46.39 -27.57 8.58
N LEU A 677 46.70 -27.28 9.84
CA LEU A 677 46.94 -25.95 10.44
C LEU A 677 46.15 -24.76 9.85
N TRP A 678 44.85 -24.69 10.11
CA TRP A 678 44.11 -23.41 10.21
C TRP A 678 44.02 -22.92 11.67
N TYR A 679 44.48 -23.75 12.60
CA TYR A 679 44.46 -23.52 14.03
C TYR A 679 45.85 -23.06 14.49
N ASP A 680 46.30 -21.92 13.99
CA ASP A 680 47.30 -21.13 14.72
C ASP A 680 46.57 -20.16 15.66
N ASP A 681 47.23 -19.76 16.74
CA ASP A 681 46.66 -18.85 17.73
C ASP A 681 46.33 -17.46 17.14
N GLN A 682 47.07 -17.03 16.10
CA GLN A 682 46.92 -15.71 15.46
C GLN A 682 45.64 -15.60 14.61
N THR A 683 45.29 -16.66 13.90
CA THR A 683 44.11 -16.75 13.03
C THR A 683 42.84 -16.82 13.89
N SER A 684 42.90 -17.52 15.02
CA SER A 684 41.82 -17.56 16.02
C SER A 684 41.56 -16.17 16.62
N GLN A 685 42.61 -15.41 16.95
CA GLN A 685 42.49 -14.03 17.41
C GLN A 685 41.92 -13.10 16.32
N PHE A 686 42.26 -13.31 15.05
CA PHE A 686 41.68 -12.55 13.93
C PHE A 686 40.17 -12.78 13.81
N TRP A 687 39.70 -14.03 13.83
CA TRP A 687 38.27 -14.33 13.74
C TRP A 687 37.48 -13.74 14.91
N ASN A 688 38.01 -13.81 16.13
CA ASN A 688 37.40 -13.17 17.29
C ASN A 688 37.29 -11.63 17.13
N LYS A 689 38.33 -11.00 16.56
CA LYS A 689 38.34 -9.56 16.25
C LYS A 689 37.34 -9.21 15.14
N LEU A 690 37.19 -10.04 14.11
CA LEU A 690 36.22 -9.83 13.03
C LEU A 690 34.78 -9.90 13.53
N TRP A 691 34.43 -10.91 14.33
CA TRP A 691 33.07 -11.09 14.83
C TRP A 691 32.69 -10.13 15.96
N SER A 692 33.67 -9.49 16.62
CA SER A 692 33.46 -8.44 17.62
C SER A 692 33.32 -7.03 17.03
N LEU A 693 33.41 -6.87 15.71
CA LEU A 693 33.28 -5.56 15.06
C LEU A 693 31.90 -4.93 15.30
N LYS A 694 31.90 -3.62 15.54
CA LYS A 694 30.67 -2.82 15.62
C LYS A 694 30.21 -2.43 14.21
N VAL A 695 29.77 -3.44 13.45
CA VAL A 695 29.18 -3.30 12.10
C VAL A 695 27.92 -4.16 11.96
N PRO A 696 27.04 -3.92 10.96
CA PRO A 696 25.92 -4.81 10.68
C PRO A 696 26.37 -6.27 10.47
N PRO A 697 25.66 -7.29 10.99
CA PRO A 697 26.08 -8.70 10.89
C PRO A 697 26.35 -9.19 9.46
N LYS A 698 25.61 -8.69 8.48
CA LYS A 698 25.82 -9.01 7.05
C LYS A 698 27.14 -8.48 6.49
N VAL A 699 27.65 -7.36 7.02
CA VAL A 699 28.94 -6.78 6.65
C VAL A 699 30.07 -7.66 7.18
N ALA A 700 29.98 -8.10 8.44
CA ALA A 700 30.92 -9.05 9.02
C ALA A 700 30.90 -10.40 8.27
N ASN A 701 29.70 -10.90 7.91
CA ASN A 701 29.56 -12.12 7.12
C ASN A 701 30.20 -12.00 5.74
N LEU A 702 30.02 -10.89 5.02
CA LEU A 702 30.67 -10.67 3.73
C LEU A 702 32.19 -10.72 3.88
N LEU A 703 32.74 -10.04 4.89
CA LEU A 703 34.18 -10.01 5.12
C LEU A 703 34.72 -11.42 5.46
N TRP A 704 33.98 -12.19 6.26
CA TRP A 704 34.31 -13.61 6.51
C TRP A 704 34.35 -14.40 5.20
N ARG A 705 33.32 -14.27 4.35
CA ARG A 705 33.28 -14.95 3.03
C ARG A 705 34.43 -14.54 2.12
N ALA A 706 34.86 -13.29 2.19
CA ALA A 706 36.02 -12.80 1.44
C ALA A 706 37.32 -13.45 1.96
N CYS A 707 37.53 -13.46 3.28
CA CYS A 707 38.69 -14.07 3.92
C CYS A 707 38.77 -15.60 3.71
N THR A 708 37.64 -16.27 3.50
CA THR A 708 37.59 -17.71 3.20
C THR A 708 37.49 -18.02 1.70
N GLU A 709 37.73 -17.04 0.82
CA GLU A 709 37.67 -17.18 -0.64
C GLU A 709 36.34 -17.80 -1.16
N CYS A 710 35.24 -17.45 -0.48
CA CYS A 710 33.89 -17.94 -0.75
C CYS A 710 33.00 -16.91 -1.49
N LEU A 711 33.58 -15.80 -1.93
CA LEU A 711 32.87 -14.84 -2.79
C LEU A 711 32.75 -15.39 -4.22
N PRO A 712 31.60 -15.19 -4.88
CA PRO A 712 31.39 -15.64 -6.25
C PRO A 712 32.09 -14.70 -7.26
N THR A 713 33.41 -14.59 -7.18
CA THR A 713 34.22 -13.87 -8.16
C THR A 713 34.29 -14.66 -9.47
N LEU A 714 34.54 -14.01 -10.61
CA LEU A 714 34.57 -14.72 -11.89
C LEU A 714 35.65 -15.83 -11.94
N VAL A 715 36.79 -15.66 -11.26
CA VAL A 715 37.79 -16.73 -11.12
C VAL A 715 37.21 -17.97 -10.43
N HIS A 716 36.49 -17.80 -9.31
CA HIS A 716 35.85 -18.91 -8.61
C HIS A 716 34.68 -19.53 -9.38
N LEU A 717 33.93 -18.71 -10.13
CA LEU A 717 32.84 -19.18 -10.99
C LEU A 717 33.38 -19.99 -12.18
N ARG A 718 34.56 -19.66 -12.71
CA ARG A 718 35.23 -20.44 -13.77
C ARG A 718 35.68 -21.81 -13.28
N ILE A 719 36.21 -21.93 -12.06
CA ILE A 719 36.55 -23.23 -11.45
C ILE A 719 35.31 -24.14 -11.39
N LYS A 720 34.13 -23.55 -11.17
CA LYS A 720 32.83 -24.25 -11.16
C LYS A 720 32.18 -24.37 -12.55
N LYS A 721 32.89 -24.00 -13.63
CA LYS A 721 32.42 -24.03 -15.03
C LYS A 721 31.15 -23.21 -15.31
N VAL A 722 30.91 -22.14 -14.53
CA VAL A 722 29.72 -21.27 -14.68
C VAL A 722 29.94 -20.15 -15.70
N VAL A 723 31.17 -19.67 -15.84
CA VAL A 723 31.53 -18.53 -16.72
C VAL A 723 32.79 -18.82 -17.53
N SER A 724 32.91 -18.19 -18.71
CA SER A 724 34.07 -18.29 -19.60
C SER A 724 35.04 -17.12 -19.45
N CYS A 725 34.55 -15.91 -19.16
CA CYS A 725 35.35 -14.71 -18.93
C CYS A 725 35.70 -14.56 -17.44
N VAL A 726 36.94 -14.16 -17.15
CA VAL A 726 37.44 -13.91 -15.79
C VAL A 726 37.87 -12.48 -15.53
N LEU A 727 37.77 -11.58 -16.53
CA LEU A 727 38.20 -10.20 -16.37
C LEU A 727 37.32 -9.47 -15.36
N CYS A 728 37.95 -8.66 -14.51
CA CYS A 728 37.28 -7.83 -13.51
C CYS A 728 36.26 -6.90 -14.18
N PRO A 729 34.98 -6.93 -13.76
CA PRO A 729 33.94 -6.09 -14.34
C PRO A 729 34.22 -4.58 -14.29
N LEU A 730 35.02 -4.16 -13.30
CA LEU A 730 35.36 -2.76 -13.05
C LEU A 730 36.48 -2.26 -13.97
N CYS A 731 37.65 -2.89 -13.95
CA CYS A 731 38.83 -2.41 -14.68
C CYS A 731 39.00 -3.06 -16.06
N GLN A 732 38.38 -4.22 -16.30
CA GLN A 732 38.51 -5.03 -17.52
C GLN A 732 39.95 -5.39 -17.91
N ALA A 733 40.90 -5.31 -16.97
CA ALA A 733 42.34 -5.43 -17.24
C ALA A 733 42.98 -6.67 -16.59
N GLU A 734 42.52 -7.08 -15.40
CA GLU A 734 43.07 -8.23 -14.65
C GLU A 734 41.96 -9.22 -14.28
N GLU A 735 42.35 -10.43 -13.87
CA GLU A 735 41.41 -11.46 -13.43
C GLU A 735 40.70 -11.08 -12.11
N GLU A 736 39.41 -11.36 -12.04
CA GLU A 736 38.56 -11.08 -10.89
C GLU A 736 38.79 -12.09 -9.75
N THR A 737 39.85 -11.87 -8.99
CA THR A 737 40.10 -12.53 -7.70
C THR A 737 39.46 -11.73 -6.56
N THR A 738 39.26 -12.34 -5.38
CA THR A 738 38.77 -11.62 -4.19
C THR A 738 39.66 -10.42 -3.85
N MET A 739 40.98 -10.62 -3.94
CA MET A 739 41.97 -9.56 -3.76
C MET A 739 41.84 -8.44 -4.78
N HIS A 740 41.71 -8.78 -6.06
CA HIS A 740 41.58 -7.78 -7.11
C HIS A 740 40.27 -7.01 -7.00
N SER A 741 39.14 -7.69 -6.82
CA SER A 741 37.82 -7.06 -6.71
C SER A 741 37.67 -6.12 -5.52
N LEU A 742 38.33 -6.40 -4.39
CA LEU A 742 38.14 -5.66 -3.15
C LEU A 742 39.29 -4.73 -2.79
N VAL A 743 40.50 -4.91 -3.34
CA VAL A 743 41.70 -4.20 -2.89
C VAL A 743 42.53 -3.66 -4.05
N THR A 744 43.02 -4.51 -4.94
CA THR A 744 44.08 -4.12 -5.88
C THR A 744 43.59 -3.54 -7.20
N CYS A 745 42.31 -3.67 -7.55
CA CYS A 745 41.74 -3.01 -8.73
C CYS A 745 41.97 -1.49 -8.66
N ASN A 746 42.51 -0.90 -9.74
CA ASN A 746 42.82 0.53 -9.84
C ASN A 746 41.63 1.45 -9.44
N LEU A 747 40.41 1.13 -9.88
CA LEU A 747 39.20 1.87 -9.51
C LEU A 747 38.84 1.71 -8.03
N VAL A 748 39.17 0.57 -7.44
CA VAL A 748 38.93 0.27 -6.02
C VAL A 748 39.99 0.89 -5.11
N GLN A 749 41.25 0.96 -5.53
CA GLN A 749 42.33 1.66 -4.82
C GLN A 749 41.98 3.13 -4.56
N HIS A 750 41.28 3.77 -5.50
CA HIS A 750 40.73 5.10 -5.33
C HIS A 750 39.76 5.20 -4.13
N CYS A 751 38.98 4.17 -3.81
CA CYS A 751 38.13 4.14 -2.62
C CYS A 751 38.97 4.09 -1.33
N TRP A 752 40.00 3.25 -1.32
CA TRP A 752 40.90 3.06 -0.18
C TRP A 752 41.74 4.29 0.14
N ASN A 753 42.25 4.97 -0.89
CA ASN A 753 43.02 6.22 -0.75
C ASN A 753 42.21 7.33 -0.04
N ARG A 754 40.88 7.35 -0.24
CA ARG A 754 39.99 8.34 0.39
C ARG A 754 39.72 8.09 1.88
N VAL A 755 39.81 6.82 2.31
CA VAL A 755 39.66 6.43 3.73
C VAL A 755 41.00 6.25 4.43
N GLY A 756 42.11 6.56 3.77
CA GLY A 756 43.45 6.52 4.34
C GLY A 756 44.00 5.13 4.64
N ILE A 757 43.50 4.09 3.95
CA ILE A 757 43.97 2.70 4.11
C ILE A 757 44.84 2.34 2.89
N GLY A 758 46.11 2.00 3.13
CA GLY A 758 47.04 1.67 2.06
C GLY A 758 46.74 0.33 1.38
N THR A 759 46.81 0.31 0.05
CA THR A 759 46.61 -0.88 -0.80
C THR A 759 47.91 -1.43 -1.39
N ASN A 760 49.07 -1.02 -0.86
CA ASN A 760 50.35 -1.58 -1.29
C ASN A 760 50.50 -2.99 -0.73
N VAL A 761 50.34 -3.98 -1.60
CA VAL A 761 50.34 -5.39 -1.25
C VAL A 761 51.48 -6.10 -2.00
N ALA A 762 52.23 -6.96 -1.30
CA ALA A 762 53.25 -7.78 -1.95
C ALA A 762 52.59 -8.79 -2.93
N PRO A 763 53.21 -9.10 -4.08
CA PRO A 763 52.69 -10.11 -5.00
C PRO A 763 52.45 -11.45 -4.29
N GLY A 764 51.29 -12.08 -4.56
CA GLY A 764 50.93 -13.37 -3.96
C GLY A 764 50.26 -13.30 -2.58
N THR A 765 50.03 -12.11 -2.02
CA THR A 765 49.30 -11.97 -0.75
C THR A 765 47.81 -12.30 -0.92
N THR A 766 47.27 -13.14 -0.05
CA THR A 766 45.84 -13.49 -0.03
C THR A 766 44.98 -12.41 0.64
N PHE A 767 43.66 -12.44 0.41
CA PHE A 767 42.75 -11.49 1.07
C PHE A 767 42.73 -11.63 2.59
N LEU A 768 42.82 -12.86 3.10
CA LEU A 768 42.96 -13.11 4.53
C LEU A 768 44.22 -12.45 5.11
N GLN A 769 45.38 -12.62 4.45
CA GLN A 769 46.65 -12.03 4.91
C GLN A 769 46.61 -10.51 4.88
N TRP A 770 46.09 -9.92 3.80
CA TRP A 770 45.92 -8.47 3.71
C TRP A 770 44.96 -7.95 4.79
N CYS A 771 43.79 -8.57 4.95
CA CYS A 771 42.79 -8.18 5.94
C CYS A 771 43.33 -8.29 7.37
N THR A 772 44.05 -9.38 7.67
CA THR A 772 44.70 -9.59 8.97
C THR A 772 45.75 -8.51 9.24
N SER A 773 46.62 -8.22 8.27
CA SER A 773 47.64 -7.17 8.40
C SER A 773 47.05 -5.77 8.58
N SER A 774 45.97 -5.46 7.86
CA SER A 774 45.23 -4.20 7.99
C SER A 774 44.56 -4.10 9.36
N PHE A 775 43.95 -5.19 9.86
CA PHE A 775 43.35 -5.21 11.21
C PHE A 775 44.39 -5.05 12.32
N LEU A 776 45.63 -5.51 12.13
CA LEU A 776 46.70 -5.30 13.09
C LEU A 776 47.16 -3.84 13.14
N ARG A 777 47.12 -3.14 12.00
CA ARG A 777 47.57 -1.74 11.85
C ARG A 777 46.48 -0.71 12.13
N SER A 778 45.22 -1.15 12.24
CA SER A 778 44.05 -0.28 12.39
C SER A 778 43.47 -0.28 13.80
N ASP A 779 42.95 0.87 14.21
CA ASP A 779 42.13 0.98 15.43
C ASP A 779 40.73 0.37 15.24
N GLY A 780 39.90 0.39 16.28
CA GLY A 780 38.54 -0.16 16.23
C GLY A 780 37.63 0.50 15.19
N GLU A 781 37.83 1.79 14.94
CA GLU A 781 37.01 2.60 14.03
C GLU A 781 37.38 2.30 12.57
N GLN A 782 38.68 2.34 12.28
CA GLN A 782 39.25 1.99 10.99
C GLN A 782 38.92 0.55 10.57
N LYS A 783 38.86 -0.39 11.52
CA LYS A 783 38.40 -1.76 11.24
C LYS A 783 36.94 -1.81 10.78
N CYS A 784 36.08 -0.99 11.39
CA CYS A 784 34.67 -0.89 10.99
C CYS A 784 34.55 -0.26 9.60
N ILE A 785 35.28 0.82 9.34
CA ILE A 785 35.34 1.50 8.03
C ILE A 785 35.84 0.52 6.96
N LEU A 786 36.91 -0.23 7.22
CA LEU A 786 37.43 -1.24 6.30
C LEU A 786 36.35 -2.25 5.91
N ALA A 787 35.65 -2.81 6.90
CA ALA A 787 34.59 -3.78 6.65
C ALA A 787 33.43 -3.18 5.82
N ALA A 788 33.01 -1.95 6.13
CA ALA A 788 31.95 -1.27 5.39
C ALA A 788 32.34 -0.86 3.98
N VAL A 789 33.59 -0.47 3.76
CA VAL A 789 34.12 -0.15 2.44
C VAL A 789 34.17 -1.42 1.58
N CYS A 790 34.63 -2.57 2.11
CA CYS A 790 34.52 -3.86 1.41
C CYS A 790 33.07 -4.19 1.02
N TRP A 791 32.12 -3.95 1.92
CA TRP A 791 30.68 -4.13 1.65
C TRP A 791 30.17 -3.21 0.54
N ALA A 792 30.52 -1.93 0.58
CA ALA A 792 30.12 -0.94 -0.40
C ALA A 792 30.73 -1.22 -1.78
N ILE A 793 32.01 -1.60 -1.85
CA ILE A 793 32.70 -1.98 -3.08
C ILE A 793 32.01 -3.20 -3.72
N TRP A 794 31.76 -4.25 -2.93
CA TRP A 794 31.09 -5.46 -3.43
C TRP A 794 29.67 -5.14 -3.93
N GLY A 795 28.92 -4.31 -3.21
CA GLY A 795 27.60 -3.84 -3.64
C GLY A 795 27.64 -3.03 -4.93
N ALA A 796 28.58 -2.09 -5.05
CA ALA A 796 28.76 -1.26 -6.25
C ALA A 796 29.16 -2.09 -7.47
N ARG A 797 30.05 -3.06 -7.31
CA ARG A 797 30.39 -4.05 -8.34
C ARG A 797 29.15 -4.81 -8.79
N ASN A 798 28.32 -5.29 -7.86
CA ASN A 798 27.09 -6.01 -8.22
C ASN A 798 26.09 -5.11 -8.95
N ASN A 799 25.95 -3.85 -8.55
CA ASN A 799 25.10 -2.89 -9.25
C ASN A 799 25.59 -2.61 -10.68
N LEU A 800 26.91 -2.58 -10.91
CA LEU A 800 27.46 -2.50 -12.26
C LEU A 800 27.10 -3.74 -13.09
N VAL A 801 27.28 -4.94 -12.53
CA VAL A 801 27.04 -6.20 -13.24
C VAL A 801 25.57 -6.47 -13.54
N TRP A 802 24.66 -6.20 -12.59
CA TRP A 802 23.24 -6.56 -12.72
C TRP A 802 22.32 -5.41 -13.11
N GLN A 803 22.73 -4.16 -12.89
CA GLN A 803 21.91 -2.97 -13.13
C GLN A 803 22.61 -1.92 -14.01
N HIS A 804 23.79 -2.24 -14.54
CA HIS A 804 24.60 -1.35 -15.39
C HIS A 804 24.86 0.04 -14.77
N LYS A 805 24.90 0.13 -13.44
CA LYS A 805 25.17 1.40 -12.73
C LYS A 805 26.65 1.75 -12.76
N VAL A 806 26.96 3.02 -13.02
CA VAL A 806 28.32 3.54 -13.07
C VAL A 806 29.00 3.43 -11.70
N PHE A 807 30.21 2.88 -11.67
CA PHE A 807 31.03 2.82 -10.47
C PHE A 807 31.69 4.18 -10.20
N ASN A 808 31.39 4.79 -9.05
CA ASN A 808 32.00 6.05 -8.61
C ASN A 808 32.62 5.89 -7.21
N PRO A 809 33.96 6.00 -7.06
CA PRO A 809 34.64 5.85 -5.77
C PRO A 809 34.15 6.78 -4.66
N ASN A 810 33.77 8.02 -4.98
CA ASN A 810 33.24 8.97 -3.98
C ASN A 810 31.93 8.45 -3.39
N ASN A 811 31.01 8.00 -4.26
CA ASN A 811 29.70 7.51 -3.86
C ASN A 811 29.82 6.24 -3.01
N VAL A 812 30.77 5.36 -3.33
CA VAL A 812 31.05 4.14 -2.57
C VAL A 812 31.50 4.45 -1.14
N VAL A 813 32.44 5.39 -0.97
CA VAL A 813 32.94 5.79 0.34
C VAL A 813 31.87 6.52 1.15
N VAL A 814 31.15 7.47 0.54
CA VAL A 814 30.05 8.18 1.20
C VAL A 814 28.96 7.21 1.65
N PHE A 815 28.61 6.22 0.81
CA PHE A 815 27.67 5.17 1.18
C PHE A 815 28.17 4.34 2.36
N ALA A 816 29.43 3.88 2.34
CA ALA A 816 30.01 3.09 3.42
C ALA A 816 29.96 3.83 4.77
N THR A 817 30.37 5.10 4.79
CA THR A 817 30.39 5.94 6.01
C THR A 817 28.98 6.20 6.52
N LYS A 818 28.06 6.67 5.67
CA LYS A 818 26.66 6.89 6.05
C LYS A 818 25.99 5.62 6.55
N TYR A 819 26.27 4.49 5.91
CA TYR A 819 25.68 3.21 6.28
C TYR A 819 26.12 2.74 7.67
N LEU A 820 27.40 2.96 8.02
CA LEU A 820 27.91 2.70 9.37
C LEU A 820 27.32 3.64 10.41
N GLU A 821 27.26 4.94 10.13
CA GLU A 821 26.70 5.96 11.03
C GLU A 821 25.23 5.67 11.35
N GLN A 822 24.41 5.41 10.33
CA GLN A 822 23.00 5.06 10.48
C GLN A 822 22.83 3.82 11.37
N TRP A 823 23.62 2.77 11.14
CA TRP A 823 23.55 1.56 11.96
C TRP A 823 23.97 1.80 13.41
N ARG A 824 24.98 2.66 13.64
CA ARG A 824 25.42 3.03 14.99
C ARG A 824 24.36 3.84 15.72
N ASN A 825 23.75 4.82 15.05
CA ASN A 825 22.69 5.64 15.63
C ASN A 825 21.48 4.80 16.02
N ALA A 826 21.09 3.83 15.19
CA ALA A 826 20.01 2.88 15.49
C ALA A 826 20.31 1.93 16.68
N ARG A 827 21.59 1.73 17.04
CA ARG A 827 21.96 0.97 18.25
C ARG A 827 22.08 1.84 19.49
N LYS A 828 22.38 3.14 19.37
CA LYS A 828 22.41 4.09 20.49
C LYS A 828 21.01 4.38 21.04
N SER A 829 19.99 4.45 20.18
CA SER A 829 18.59 4.69 20.56
C SER A 829 17.93 3.56 21.37
N ASN A 830 18.61 2.42 21.55
CA ASN A 830 18.12 1.31 22.38
C ASN A 830 18.76 1.26 23.79
N LEU A 831 19.68 2.17 24.15
CA LEU A 831 20.32 2.17 25.48
C LEU A 831 19.95 3.36 26.39
N ASP A 832 19.41 4.46 25.85
CA ASP A 832 18.84 5.55 26.66
C ASP A 832 17.32 5.60 26.44
N SER A 833 16.63 4.59 26.95
CA SER A 833 15.20 4.69 27.27
C SER A 833 15.03 5.21 28.70
N SER A 834 15.62 6.37 28.98
CA SER A 834 15.18 7.21 30.10
C SER A 834 14.12 8.17 29.55
N TRP A 835 12.88 7.74 29.66
CA TRP A 835 11.66 8.54 29.46
C TRP A 835 11.49 9.65 30.52
N SER A 836 12.55 10.37 30.90
CA SER A 836 12.48 11.39 31.98
C SER A 836 12.76 12.83 31.53
N GLU A 837 13.17 13.04 30.28
CA GLU A 837 13.49 14.32 29.62
C GLU A 837 12.36 15.23 29.10
N LEU A 838 11.28 14.63 28.59
CA LEU A 838 10.23 15.36 27.89
C LEU A 838 9.12 15.67 28.89
N GLN A 839 9.19 16.89 29.42
CA GLN A 839 8.03 17.52 30.04
C GLN A 839 6.81 17.32 29.15
N MET A 840 5.70 16.87 29.73
CA MET A 840 4.37 17.13 29.20
C MET A 840 4.14 18.66 29.22
N GLY A 841 4.79 19.37 28.31
CA GLY A 841 4.36 20.67 27.82
C GLY A 841 3.34 20.43 26.72
N ASP A 842 2.38 21.33 26.60
CA ASP A 842 1.43 21.40 25.51
C ASP A 842 2.10 21.17 24.15
N GLY A 843 1.42 20.50 23.21
CA GLY A 843 1.94 20.22 21.87
C GLY A 843 2.18 21.44 20.97
N ASN A 844 2.64 22.56 21.52
CA ASN A 844 3.06 23.78 20.84
C ASN A 844 4.60 23.86 20.81
N GLU A 845 5.26 22.91 20.13
CA GLU A 845 6.58 23.22 19.59
C GLU A 845 6.40 24.18 18.40
N HIS A 846 6.35 25.49 18.70
CA HIS A 846 6.35 26.52 17.67
C HIS A 846 7.61 26.36 16.80
N TRP A 847 7.40 26.13 15.52
CA TRP A 847 8.47 26.00 14.55
C TRP A 847 9.37 27.24 14.59
N THR A 848 10.68 27.02 14.74
CA THR A 848 11.70 28.07 14.62
C THR A 848 12.43 27.96 13.28
N PRO A 849 12.68 29.10 12.60
CA PRO A 849 13.40 29.12 11.34
C PRO A 849 14.86 28.67 11.51
N PRO A 850 15.40 27.89 10.55
CA PRO A 850 16.82 27.49 10.55
C PRO A 850 17.76 28.66 10.30
N THR A 851 19.03 28.53 10.69
CA THR A 851 20.08 29.53 10.40
C THR A 851 20.24 29.77 8.89
N GLU A 852 20.65 30.98 8.49
CA GLU A 852 20.96 31.33 7.09
C GLU A 852 21.85 30.26 6.43
N ASN A 853 21.53 29.86 5.20
CA ASN A 853 22.14 28.74 4.45
C ASN A 853 21.90 27.33 5.01
N SER A 854 20.89 27.11 5.86
CA SER A 854 20.51 25.76 6.30
C SER A 854 19.03 25.45 6.05
N LEU A 855 18.76 24.19 5.70
CA LEU A 855 17.43 23.67 5.41
C LEU A 855 16.97 22.81 6.61
N LYS A 856 15.84 23.15 7.22
CA LYS A 856 15.23 22.37 8.29
C LYS A 856 14.21 21.41 7.70
N VAL A 857 14.45 20.11 7.88
CA VAL A 857 13.52 19.07 7.42
C VAL A 857 12.80 18.49 8.64
N ASN A 858 11.51 18.77 8.76
CA ASN A 858 10.61 18.15 9.72
C ASN A 858 10.08 16.86 9.10
N VAL A 859 10.16 15.75 9.83
CA VAL A 859 9.72 14.42 9.35
C VAL A 859 8.76 13.85 10.37
N ASP A 860 7.67 13.26 9.89
CA ASP A 860 6.74 12.47 10.70
C ASP A 860 6.52 11.11 10.02
N ALA A 861 6.22 10.08 10.81
CA ALA A 861 5.96 8.75 10.32
C ALA A 861 4.80 8.10 11.07
N ALA A 862 3.85 7.57 10.30
CA ALA A 862 2.69 6.86 10.83
C ALA A 862 2.80 5.36 10.52
N LEU A 863 2.56 4.53 11.53
CA LEU A 863 2.39 3.09 11.38
C LEU A 863 0.90 2.77 11.32
N PHE A 864 0.45 2.11 10.25
CA PHE A 864 -0.95 1.75 10.08
C PHE A 864 -1.15 0.29 10.48
N ASN A 865 -1.80 0.06 11.62
CA ASN A 865 -2.14 -1.30 12.08
C ASN A 865 -3.18 -1.92 11.12
N GLY A 866 -2.88 -3.13 10.65
CA GLY A 866 -3.71 -3.89 9.70
C GLY A 866 -3.11 -4.03 8.30
N GLY A 867 -2.16 -3.17 7.90
CA GLY A 867 -1.62 -3.15 6.53
C GLY A 867 -0.15 -3.53 6.38
N ASN A 868 0.59 -3.76 7.47
CA ASN A 868 2.06 -3.90 7.45
C ASN A 868 2.74 -2.77 6.64
N SER A 869 2.11 -1.59 6.64
CA SER A 869 2.45 -0.41 5.85
C SER A 869 2.78 0.74 6.79
N TYR A 870 3.59 1.66 6.30
CA TYR A 870 3.98 2.87 7.02
C TYR A 870 3.96 4.04 6.05
N GLY A 871 3.56 5.20 6.55
CA GLY A 871 3.66 6.48 5.85
C GLY A 871 4.80 7.30 6.43
N ILE A 872 5.49 8.06 5.60
CA ILE A 872 6.46 9.07 6.04
C ILE A 872 6.09 10.38 5.34
N GLY A 873 5.85 11.42 6.13
CA GLY A 873 5.72 12.81 5.66
C GLY A 873 7.00 13.57 5.96
N MET A 874 7.45 14.42 5.05
CA MET A 874 8.59 15.30 5.28
C MET A 874 8.34 16.68 4.70
N VAL A 875 8.70 17.72 5.45
CA VAL A 875 8.59 19.12 5.07
C VAL A 875 9.95 19.78 5.26
N ALA A 876 10.53 20.28 4.17
CA ALA A 876 11.79 21.01 4.19
C ALA A 876 11.51 22.52 4.10
N ARG A 877 12.08 23.31 5.01
CA ARG A 877 11.91 24.78 5.07
C ARG A 877 13.27 25.47 5.23
N ASN A 878 13.46 26.60 4.56
CA ASN A 878 14.61 27.50 4.73
C ASN A 878 14.29 28.58 5.79
N ASN A 879 15.14 29.60 5.92
CA ASN A 879 15.02 30.67 6.93
C ASN A 879 13.94 31.72 6.60
N ASP A 880 13.36 31.71 5.40
CA ASP A 880 12.35 32.71 5.01
C ASP A 880 10.95 32.34 5.51
N VAL A 881 10.35 33.25 6.28
CA VAL A 881 8.99 33.12 6.86
C VAL A 881 7.92 33.67 5.90
N ARG A 882 8.20 33.71 4.59
CA ARG A 882 7.23 34.07 3.56
C ARG A 882 7.03 32.92 2.60
N LEU A 883 5.79 32.47 2.46
CA LEU A 883 5.35 31.75 1.27
C LEU A 883 5.17 32.81 0.19
N GLU A 884 6.22 33.08 -0.57
CA GLU A 884 6.08 33.79 -1.85
C GLU A 884 5.75 32.71 -2.91
N GLU A 885 4.59 32.89 -3.55
CA GLU A 885 4.28 32.27 -4.83
C GLU A 885 5.35 32.74 -5.82
N GLU A 886 6.14 31.83 -6.36
CA GLU A 886 7.00 32.11 -7.51
C GLU A 886 6.47 31.34 -8.72
N ASP A 887 6.21 32.12 -9.77
CA ASP A 887 5.77 31.74 -11.10
C ASP A 887 6.67 30.68 -11.74
N GLU A 888 6.06 29.87 -12.61
CA GLU A 888 6.71 28.92 -13.48
C GLU A 888 7.70 29.63 -14.42
N ASP A 889 8.99 29.58 -14.10
CA ASP A 889 10.05 29.16 -15.01
C ASP A 889 11.42 29.19 -14.29
N ASP A 890 12.15 28.07 -14.34
CA ASP A 890 13.56 27.91 -13.92
C ASP A 890 13.93 27.92 -12.42
N ALA A 891 13.56 26.88 -11.65
CA ALA A 891 14.41 26.34 -10.57
C ALA A 891 13.99 24.94 -10.05
N VAL A 892 15.00 24.14 -9.68
CA VAL A 892 14.90 22.74 -9.23
C VAL A 892 14.27 22.61 -7.84
N GLY A 893 12.95 22.36 -7.78
CA GLY A 893 12.23 21.93 -6.58
C GLY A 893 11.62 20.53 -6.77
N MET A 894 12.16 19.50 -6.09
CA MET A 894 11.61 18.14 -6.15
C MET A 894 10.20 18.08 -5.52
N LYS A 895 9.16 18.04 -6.36
CA LYS A 895 7.79 17.67 -5.97
C LYS A 895 7.76 16.24 -5.40
N ALA A 896 7.01 16.07 -4.32
CA ALA A 896 6.80 14.81 -3.62
C ALA A 896 6.25 13.72 -4.55
N LYS A 897 6.88 12.54 -4.54
CA LYS A 897 6.39 11.33 -5.20
C LYS A 897 6.01 10.32 -4.12
N ILE A 898 4.73 9.98 -4.02
CA ILE A 898 4.28 8.81 -3.25
C ILE A 898 4.83 7.57 -3.98
N ILE A 899 5.93 7.01 -3.48
CA ILE A 899 6.44 5.73 -3.99
C ILE A 899 5.82 4.62 -3.12
N ARG A 900 4.74 4.00 -3.61
CA ARG A 900 4.36 2.66 -3.15
C ARG A 900 5.41 1.68 -3.67
N THR A 901 6.22 1.10 -2.80
CA THR A 901 7.13 -0.01 -3.17
C THR A 901 6.57 -1.32 -2.62
N PRO A 902 6.39 -2.37 -3.46
CA PRO A 902 6.26 -3.72 -2.94
C PRO A 902 7.61 -4.16 -2.35
N ARG A 903 7.55 -4.85 -1.23
CA ARG A 903 8.69 -5.30 -0.44
C ARG A 903 9.65 -6.15 -1.29
N MET A 904 10.91 -5.75 -1.42
CA MET A 904 11.99 -6.70 -1.69
C MET A 904 12.05 -7.67 -0.51
N ALA A 905 11.85 -8.97 -0.78
CA ALA A 905 11.88 -10.03 0.21
C ALA A 905 13.23 -10.09 0.93
N MET A 906 13.33 -9.46 2.11
CA MET A 906 14.32 -9.86 3.12
C MET A 906 13.72 -11.00 3.93
N GLY A 907 14.25 -12.21 3.70
CA GLY A 907 13.97 -13.39 4.51
C GLY A 907 14.22 -13.11 5.99
N ARG A 908 13.17 -13.29 6.81
CA ARG A 908 13.29 -13.33 8.26
C ARG A 908 14.00 -14.63 8.65
N SER A 909 15.26 -14.53 9.06
CA SER A 909 15.89 -15.61 9.82
C SER A 909 15.34 -15.55 11.25
N ARG A 910 14.45 -16.48 11.60
CA ARG A 910 14.03 -16.71 13.00
C ARG A 910 15.25 -17.25 13.76
N SER A 911 15.77 -16.45 14.68
CA SER A 911 16.68 -16.90 15.73
C SER A 911 15.90 -17.80 16.70
N MET A 912 16.21 -19.09 16.70
CA MET A 912 15.86 -20.00 17.79
C MET A 912 16.58 -19.53 19.07
N ASN A 913 15.85 -18.96 20.03
CA ASN A 913 16.33 -18.84 21.40
C ASN A 913 15.95 -20.11 22.17
N GLY A 914 16.88 -21.06 22.22
CA GLY A 914 16.94 -22.06 23.28
C GLY A 914 17.64 -21.43 24.48
N GLY A 915 16.86 -20.99 25.47
CA GLY A 915 17.35 -20.48 26.75
C GLY A 915 16.99 -21.44 27.87
N GLY A 916 17.92 -22.34 28.21
CA GLY A 916 17.86 -23.07 29.47
C GLY A 916 18.18 -22.13 30.63
N GLY A 917 17.28 -22.06 31.61
CA GLY A 917 17.49 -21.35 32.87
C GLY A 917 17.18 -22.27 34.05
N ARG A 918 18.22 -22.77 34.71
CA ARG A 918 18.13 -23.38 36.04
C ARG A 918 18.07 -22.27 37.10
N GLY A 919 17.20 -22.47 38.10
CA GLY A 919 17.53 -22.25 39.51
C GLY A 919 17.31 -20.86 40.10
N GLY A 920 16.22 -20.72 40.86
CA GLY A 920 16.01 -19.60 41.78
C GLY A 920 14.67 -19.73 42.52
N SER A 921 14.68 -20.43 43.66
CA SER A 921 13.55 -20.51 44.61
C SER A 921 13.14 -19.13 45.13
N ILE A 922 11.84 -18.94 45.42
CA ILE A 922 11.30 -18.56 46.75
C ILE A 922 9.75 -18.57 46.72
N LYS A 923 9.20 -19.46 47.55
CA LYS A 923 7.95 -19.43 48.35
C LYS A 923 6.71 -18.66 47.84
N GLY A 924 5.66 -19.44 47.59
CA GLY A 924 4.48 -19.48 48.47
C GLY A 924 3.25 -18.65 48.10
N ARG A 925 2.18 -19.32 47.64
CA ARG A 925 0.88 -19.40 48.35
C ARG A 925 -0.07 -20.35 47.63
N MET A 926 -0.63 -21.27 48.39
CA MET A 926 -1.74 -22.16 48.03
C MET A 926 -3.07 -21.38 48.09
N SER A 927 -3.96 -21.65 47.14
CA SER A 927 -5.44 -21.51 47.21
C SER A 927 -5.98 -22.40 46.08
N ASN A 928 -6.24 -23.70 46.29
CA ASN A 928 -7.51 -24.32 46.69
C ASN A 928 -8.79 -23.76 46.01
N GLU A 929 -9.33 -24.54 45.06
CA GLU A 929 -10.76 -24.86 44.77
C GLU A 929 -10.76 -25.59 43.41
N ALA A 930 -11.05 -26.89 43.18
CA ALA A 930 -11.88 -27.95 43.77
C ALA A 930 -13.38 -27.93 43.36
N VAL A 931 -13.71 -28.40 42.15
CA VAL A 931 -15.02 -29.01 41.75
C VAL A 931 -14.73 -29.98 40.56
N ARG A 932 -14.61 -31.32 40.70
CA ARG A 932 -15.63 -32.42 40.66
C ARG A 932 -16.66 -32.28 39.49
N HIS A 933 -17.15 -33.28 38.75
CA HIS A 933 -16.95 -34.72 38.56
C HIS A 933 -17.71 -35.12 37.27
N SER A 934 -17.39 -36.32 36.75
CA SER A 934 -18.12 -37.24 35.85
C SER A 934 -17.48 -37.38 34.46
N SER A 935 -16.82 -38.48 34.05
CA SER A 935 -17.10 -39.93 34.05
C SER A 935 -18.34 -40.33 33.25
N ASN A 936 -18.13 -40.74 32.00
CA ASN A 936 -18.78 -41.94 31.46
C ASN A 936 -17.96 -42.56 30.32
N SER A 937 -17.84 -43.88 30.42
CA SER A 937 -17.19 -44.83 29.52
C SER A 937 -18.17 -45.39 28.50
N ASN A 938 -17.67 -45.87 27.36
CA ASN A 938 -17.93 -47.17 26.71
C ASN A 938 -17.71 -47.01 25.19
N ASP A 939 -16.66 -47.59 24.60
CA ASP A 939 -16.52 -48.99 24.16
C ASP A 939 -17.49 -49.41 23.05
N SER A 940 -16.99 -49.54 21.81
CA SER A 940 -17.44 -50.57 20.85
C SER A 940 -16.44 -50.74 19.70
N LYS A 941 -15.71 -51.85 19.79
CA LYS A 941 -14.95 -52.51 18.71
C LYS A 941 -15.89 -52.98 17.58
N LEU A 942 -15.37 -53.04 16.36
CA LEU A 942 -15.80 -54.01 15.35
C LEU A 942 -14.60 -54.46 14.50
N LYS A 943 -14.17 -55.68 14.84
CA LYS A 943 -13.37 -56.71 14.14
C LYS A 943 -12.03 -56.37 13.48
#